data_AF-A0A8H6HV58-F1
#
_entry.id   AF-A0A8H6HV58-F1
#
_cell.length_a   1.000
_cell.length_b   1.000
_cell.length_c   1.000
_cell.angle_alpha   90.00
_cell.angle_beta   90.00
_cell.angle_gamma   90.00
#
_symmetry.space_group_name_H-M   'P 1'
#
loop_
_entity.id
_entity.type
_entity.pdbx_description
1 polymer ?
#
loop_
_entity_poly.entity_id
_entity_poly.type
_entity_poly.pdbx_seq_one_letter_code
_entity_poly.pdbx_strand_id
1 'polypeptide(L)'
;MSTRSLALDSIWVSSSLLESAKLLTPSGVDSLQRLCKLTTRVQNYSLNVLEVFLHHTRPELLDLPTELDSIQASILLRLRAHAALISVCEGLTPLLADFEDIPRQAGLKQATIKKILRNLDGILLWLQHNLLNTDYKVSWSPSIDIDNPSQICRAIMVLANYHTTLDQAINSSDIAPRIAIAAFNLQDSNGKPFASFKLHIQVCPIVRLLLQFARHSPQREELIETLGGYTEPSKMLRAQLVEAAVGRAEFVARADRLSIALELRAAKQRFTGTAPVLAAIFYLDDLQDVVSHLCTRDPVILEAFLRSRYPTALIRALERWMSRHGGNNLSDEDECALWLPGLSVLRKGIELLKSNGGAQRVRHARAVRKMVEAGLAALFMEGISNVKRTEHHARECQLLMSLISELEMHSVHPGLSQKLKSIMTGSPGPIDSFHPSQGNEGYWEILVENATSFSDQSLKFNANYQLITLCDNMNCPAQRGAVIPTSRQSRSCSGCHVVLYCSPACQKIDWEEQHRLECRSARAGFRDATAVECSHRLRQLYTMVTLHRANLIYGRWEANAREFYNTGHGPILMMMDLRRWANAPAYTFQTYPYHRLVSPMIGGGFINATGVLKQGPNSTIGHHGDGRVGKIWQEHISQGGRAKGLRIVEGLYRIGDKVVFNMLKLRPSTPFGQTRNYRSDYELVASVTRTVHSPEPPYEQPSKQGT
;
A
#
# COMPACT_ATOMS: atom_id res chain seq x y z
N MET A 1 -26.81 -54.25 27.21
CA MET A 1 -25.86 -53.56 26.30
C MET A 1 -24.45 -53.97 26.70
N SER A 2 -23.82 -54.84 25.91
CA SER A 2 -22.48 -55.39 26.16
C SER A 2 -21.42 -54.47 25.55
N THR A 3 -20.56 -53.91 26.40
CA THR A 3 -19.38 -53.14 26.01
C THR A 3 -18.29 -54.09 25.49
N ARG A 4 -18.34 -54.39 24.19
CA ARG A 4 -17.16 -54.93 23.48
C ARG A 4 -16.07 -53.85 23.48
N SER A 5 -15.18 -53.93 24.46
CA SER A 5 -13.85 -53.33 24.39
C SER A 5 -13.13 -53.92 23.18
N LEU A 6 -13.21 -53.24 22.04
CA LEU A 6 -12.32 -53.48 20.91
C LEU A 6 -10.91 -53.17 21.42
N ALA A 7 -10.15 -54.21 21.76
CA ALA A 7 -8.70 -54.11 21.88
C ALA A 7 -8.19 -53.60 20.53
N LEU A 8 -7.95 -52.29 20.47
CA LEU A 8 -7.21 -51.68 19.37
C LEU A 8 -5.79 -52.24 19.48
N ASP A 9 -5.50 -53.30 18.74
CA ASP A 9 -4.16 -53.83 18.59
C ASP A 9 -3.23 -52.65 18.25
N SER A 10 -2.33 -52.33 19.19
CA SER A 10 -1.25 -51.38 18.95
C SER A 10 -0.42 -51.92 17.79
N ILE A 11 -0.59 -51.36 16.60
CA ILE A 11 0.20 -51.75 15.43
C ILE A 11 1.61 -51.19 15.65
N TRP A 12 2.51 -52.01 16.20
CA TRP A 12 3.90 -51.66 16.40
C TRP A 12 4.63 -51.58 15.05
N VAL A 13 5.42 -50.53 14.87
CA VAL A 13 6.32 -50.39 13.71
C VAL A 13 7.42 -51.44 13.84
N SER A 14 7.44 -52.43 12.95
CA SER A 14 8.44 -53.52 12.99
C SER A 14 9.82 -53.05 12.52
N SER A 15 10.88 -53.62 13.07
CA SER A 15 12.26 -53.34 12.61
C SER A 15 12.45 -53.66 11.12
N SER A 16 11.75 -54.69 10.60
CA SER A 16 11.75 -55.03 9.18
C SER A 16 11.20 -53.92 8.29
N LEU A 17 10.15 -53.22 8.75
CA LEU A 17 9.59 -52.08 8.02
C LEU A 17 10.56 -50.90 8.02
N LEU A 18 11.23 -50.63 9.16
CA LEU A 18 12.22 -49.57 9.26
C LEU A 18 13.40 -49.79 8.32
N GLU A 19 13.96 -51.00 8.27
CA GLU A 19 15.06 -51.32 7.36
C GLU A 19 14.62 -51.31 5.90
N SER A 20 13.43 -51.84 5.59
CA SER A 20 12.88 -51.78 4.22
C SER A 20 12.67 -50.34 3.77
N ALA A 21 12.18 -49.46 4.65
CA ALA A 21 11.94 -48.05 4.37
C ALA A 21 13.22 -47.23 4.16
N LYS A 22 14.41 -47.72 4.57
CA LYS A 22 15.71 -47.08 4.27
C LYS A 22 16.20 -47.40 2.87
N LEU A 23 15.72 -48.47 2.23
CA LEU A 23 16.21 -48.88 0.92
C LEU A 23 15.78 -47.87 -0.16
N LEU A 24 16.74 -47.43 -0.98
CA LEU A 24 16.49 -46.59 -2.16
C LEU A 24 16.06 -47.47 -3.35
N THR A 25 14.95 -48.17 -3.19
CA THR A 25 14.27 -48.95 -4.23
C THR A 25 12.79 -48.55 -4.31
N PRO A 26 12.07 -48.84 -5.40
CA PRO A 26 10.62 -48.58 -5.46
C PRO A 26 9.85 -49.20 -4.27
N SER A 27 10.16 -50.44 -3.91
CA SER A 27 9.57 -51.11 -2.75
C SER A 27 9.95 -50.48 -1.41
N GLY A 28 11.15 -49.88 -1.32
CA GLY A 28 11.58 -49.12 -0.14
C GLY A 28 10.80 -47.82 0.00
N VAL A 29 10.49 -47.14 -1.12
CA VAL A 29 9.61 -45.97 -1.15
C VAL A 29 8.19 -46.33 -0.72
N ASP A 30 7.64 -47.46 -1.18
CA ASP A 30 6.33 -47.95 -0.72
C ASP A 30 6.34 -48.24 0.80
N SER A 31 7.43 -48.83 1.29
CA SER A 31 7.64 -49.09 2.72
C SER A 31 7.73 -47.79 3.53
N LEU A 32 8.38 -46.77 2.99
CA LEU A 32 8.48 -45.44 3.57
C LEU A 32 7.10 -44.75 3.64
N GLN A 33 6.31 -44.80 2.58
CA GLN A 33 4.94 -44.27 2.59
C GLN A 33 4.05 -45.01 3.61
N ARG A 34 4.19 -46.34 3.70
CA ARG A 34 3.50 -47.13 4.72
C ARG A 34 3.93 -46.72 6.12
N LEU A 35 5.22 -46.46 6.32
CA LEU A 35 5.74 -45.96 7.58
C LEU A 35 5.11 -44.59 7.94
N CYS A 36 5.08 -43.63 7.01
CA CYS A 36 4.45 -42.33 7.22
C CYS A 36 2.98 -42.45 7.69
N LYS A 37 2.19 -43.33 7.04
CA LYS A 37 0.79 -43.58 7.42
C LYS A 37 0.64 -44.18 8.82
N LEU A 38 1.59 -44.99 9.27
CA LEU A 38 1.57 -45.57 10.62
C LEU A 38 2.02 -44.56 11.68
N THR A 39 2.88 -43.61 11.32
CA THR A 39 3.49 -42.65 12.25
C THR A 39 2.71 -41.35 12.42
N THR A 40 1.57 -41.20 11.74
CA THR A 40 0.62 -40.09 12.01
C THR A 40 0.00 -40.15 13.39
N ARG A 41 0.23 -41.22 14.16
CA ARG A 41 -0.16 -41.32 15.57
C ARG A 41 1.09 -41.22 16.42
N VAL A 42 1.12 -40.27 17.35
CA VAL A 42 2.29 -40.05 18.22
C VAL A 42 2.69 -41.30 19.02
N GLN A 43 1.76 -42.20 19.30
CA GLN A 43 2.03 -43.49 19.97
C GLN A 43 2.99 -44.40 19.20
N ASN A 44 3.04 -44.26 17.87
CA ASN A 44 3.89 -45.06 16.99
C ASN A 44 5.24 -44.39 16.71
N TYR A 45 5.49 -43.23 17.31
CA TYR A 45 6.75 -42.52 17.12
C TYR A 45 7.88 -43.09 17.97
N SER A 46 9.07 -43.18 17.36
CA SER A 46 10.31 -43.46 18.06
C SER A 46 11.47 -42.73 17.38
N LEU A 47 12.61 -42.62 18.07
CA LEU A 47 13.83 -42.06 17.44
C LEU A 47 14.32 -42.88 16.25
N ASN A 48 14.00 -44.18 16.17
CA ASN A 48 14.35 -45.02 15.03
C ASN A 48 13.52 -44.68 13.79
N VAL A 49 12.24 -44.34 13.98
CA VAL A 49 11.38 -43.82 12.91
C VAL A 49 11.95 -42.51 12.38
N LEU A 50 12.32 -41.59 13.28
CA LEU A 50 12.97 -40.34 12.91
C LEU A 50 14.26 -40.58 12.11
N GLU A 51 15.09 -41.53 12.52
CA GLU A 51 16.31 -41.89 11.80
C GLU A 51 16.07 -42.41 10.38
N VAL A 52 14.96 -43.12 10.14
CA VAL A 52 14.58 -43.52 8.78
C VAL A 52 14.25 -42.28 7.93
N PHE A 53 13.49 -41.32 8.46
CA PHE A 53 13.18 -40.09 7.72
C PHE A 53 14.44 -39.25 7.44
N LEU A 54 15.32 -39.10 8.44
CA LEU A 54 16.56 -38.35 8.28
C LEU A 54 17.61 -39.06 7.41
N HIS A 55 17.51 -40.38 7.23
CA HIS A 55 18.39 -41.13 6.34
C HIS A 55 18.28 -40.62 4.90
N HIS A 56 17.06 -40.34 4.45
CA HIS A 56 16.78 -39.88 3.09
C HIS A 56 17.08 -38.40 2.86
N THR A 57 17.38 -37.64 3.91
CA THR A 57 17.70 -36.20 3.82
C THR A 57 19.19 -35.92 3.98
N ARG A 58 20.04 -36.95 3.89
CA ARG A 58 21.50 -36.82 3.96
C ARG A 58 22.03 -36.07 2.72
N PRO A 59 22.85 -35.03 2.88
CA PRO A 59 23.35 -34.26 1.74
C PRO A 59 24.23 -35.09 0.80
N GLU A 60 24.94 -36.10 1.32
CA GLU A 60 25.80 -37.00 0.54
C GLU A 60 25.01 -37.85 -0.47
N LEU A 61 23.69 -37.96 -0.30
CA LEU A 61 22.83 -38.63 -1.28
C LEU A 61 22.59 -37.76 -2.53
N LEU A 62 22.96 -36.48 -2.54
CA LEU A 62 22.95 -35.68 -3.76
C LEU A 62 24.12 -36.05 -4.68
N ASP A 63 25.20 -36.60 -4.12
CA ASP A 63 26.33 -37.10 -4.89
C ASP A 63 25.94 -38.44 -5.56
N LEU A 64 25.98 -38.45 -6.89
CA LEU A 64 25.69 -39.63 -7.68
C LEU A 64 26.97 -40.44 -7.91
N PRO A 65 26.91 -41.79 -7.85
CA PRO A 65 28.05 -42.62 -8.19
C PRO A 65 28.53 -42.34 -9.61
N THR A 66 29.85 -42.23 -9.79
CA THR A 66 30.48 -41.89 -11.07
C THR A 66 30.32 -42.99 -12.13
N GLU A 67 29.97 -44.20 -11.73
CA GLU A 67 29.83 -45.36 -12.60
C GLU A 67 28.46 -45.45 -13.30
N LEU A 68 27.47 -44.64 -12.87
CA LEU A 68 26.13 -44.67 -13.45
C LEU A 68 26.10 -43.93 -14.79
N ASP A 69 25.39 -44.50 -15.77
CA ASP A 69 25.07 -43.76 -16.98
C ASP A 69 24.09 -42.60 -16.68
N SER A 70 23.94 -41.65 -17.61
CA SER A 70 23.09 -40.47 -17.41
C SER A 70 21.62 -40.79 -17.11
N ILE A 71 21.11 -41.93 -17.61
CA ILE A 71 19.73 -42.36 -17.41
C ILE A 71 19.58 -42.95 -16.01
N GLN A 72 20.47 -43.85 -15.61
CA GLN A 72 20.53 -44.46 -14.28
C GLN A 72 20.73 -43.41 -13.20
N ALA A 73 21.65 -42.46 -13.42
CA ALA A 73 21.89 -41.31 -12.55
C ALA A 73 20.62 -40.48 -12.35
N SER A 74 19.89 -40.17 -13.45
CA SER A 74 18.62 -39.45 -13.37
C SER A 74 17.53 -40.23 -12.62
N ILE A 75 17.39 -41.54 -12.87
CA ILE A 75 16.42 -42.39 -12.18
C ILE A 75 16.71 -42.46 -10.68
N LEU A 76 17.98 -42.68 -10.30
CA LEU A 76 18.39 -42.76 -8.90
C LEU A 76 18.18 -41.42 -8.18
N LEU A 77 18.56 -40.30 -8.81
CA LEU A 77 18.37 -38.97 -8.25
C LEU A 77 16.88 -38.68 -8.01
N ARG A 78 16.00 -39.02 -8.97
CA ARG A 78 14.54 -38.89 -8.81
C ARG A 78 14.01 -39.72 -7.65
N LEU A 79 14.50 -40.96 -7.51
CA LEU A 79 14.07 -41.84 -6.43
C LEU A 79 14.49 -41.29 -5.06
N ARG A 80 15.73 -40.79 -4.95
CA ARG A 80 16.25 -40.13 -3.74
C ARG A 80 15.47 -38.86 -3.42
N ALA A 81 15.23 -38.02 -4.41
CA ALA A 81 14.44 -36.78 -4.26
C ALA A 81 13.02 -37.08 -3.76
N HIS A 82 12.36 -38.10 -4.32
CA HIS A 82 11.03 -38.52 -3.90
C HIS A 82 11.03 -39.09 -2.46
N ALA A 83 12.00 -39.94 -2.11
CA ALA A 83 12.13 -40.48 -0.76
C ALA A 83 12.39 -39.37 0.28
N ALA A 84 13.24 -38.38 -0.05
CA ALA A 84 13.47 -37.20 0.79
C ALA A 84 12.18 -36.40 0.99
N LEU A 85 11.42 -36.16 -0.09
CA LEU A 85 10.17 -35.41 -0.02
C LEU A 85 9.10 -36.14 0.81
N ILE A 86 8.92 -37.45 0.63
CA ILE A 86 8.02 -38.27 1.47
C ILE A 86 8.45 -38.16 2.94
N SER A 87 9.74 -38.36 3.21
CA SER A 87 10.29 -38.33 4.57
C SER A 87 10.01 -37.01 5.27
N VAL A 88 10.15 -35.88 4.58
CA VAL A 88 9.95 -34.55 5.17
C VAL A 88 8.48 -34.15 5.19
N CYS A 89 7.77 -34.21 4.06
CA CYS A 89 6.42 -33.67 3.92
C CYS A 89 5.33 -34.61 4.45
N GLU A 90 5.46 -35.93 4.29
CA GLU A 90 4.48 -36.91 4.81
C GLU A 90 4.93 -37.57 6.12
N GLY A 91 6.24 -37.66 6.36
CA GLY A 91 6.80 -38.25 7.58
C GLY A 91 6.93 -37.21 8.71
N LEU A 92 7.92 -36.33 8.61
CA LEU A 92 8.27 -35.36 9.65
C LEU A 92 7.17 -34.33 9.89
N THR A 93 6.56 -33.79 8.84
CA THR A 93 5.63 -32.66 8.97
C THR A 93 4.37 -33.01 9.78
N PRO A 94 3.61 -34.08 9.46
CA PRO A 94 2.44 -34.45 10.27
C PRO A 94 2.85 -34.86 11.68
N LEU A 95 3.99 -35.55 11.81
CA LEU A 95 4.51 -35.95 13.09
C LEU A 95 4.76 -34.75 14.01
N LEU A 96 5.48 -33.74 13.53
CA LEU A 96 5.78 -32.56 14.36
C LEU A 96 4.56 -31.70 14.64
N ALA A 97 3.60 -31.63 13.71
CA ALA A 97 2.36 -30.88 13.90
C ALA A 97 1.49 -31.45 15.04
N ASP A 98 1.46 -32.77 15.23
CA ASP A 98 0.64 -33.44 16.25
C ASP A 98 1.33 -33.50 17.64
N PHE A 99 2.59 -33.05 17.76
CA PHE A 99 3.38 -33.17 18.99
C PHE A 99 3.15 -32.06 20.02
N GLU A 100 2.45 -30.97 19.68
CA GLU A 100 2.24 -29.84 20.60
C GLU A 100 1.40 -30.23 21.84
N ASP A 101 0.54 -31.24 21.71
CA ASP A 101 -0.44 -31.60 22.75
C ASP A 101 0.03 -32.66 23.76
N ILE A 102 1.30 -33.08 23.75
CA ILE A 102 1.76 -34.22 24.59
C ILE A 102 2.88 -33.79 25.57
N PRO A 103 2.52 -33.29 26.76
CA PRO A 103 3.47 -32.88 27.81
C PRO A 103 4.38 -34.00 28.32
N ARG A 104 3.98 -35.27 28.17
CA ARG A 104 4.65 -36.43 28.81
C ARG A 104 5.96 -36.86 28.15
N GLN A 105 6.43 -36.17 27.11
CA GLN A 105 7.57 -36.61 26.29
C GLN A 105 8.65 -35.53 26.08
N ALA A 106 8.89 -34.66 27.07
CA ALA A 106 9.90 -33.60 26.98
C ALA A 106 11.30 -34.10 26.54
N GLY A 107 11.76 -35.24 27.08
CA GLY A 107 13.05 -35.84 26.70
C GLY A 107 13.09 -36.29 25.23
N LEU A 108 11.99 -36.88 24.74
CA LEU A 108 11.90 -37.32 23.36
C LEU A 108 11.80 -36.13 22.39
N LYS A 109 11.08 -35.06 22.75
CA LYS A 109 11.05 -33.79 22.01
C LYS A 109 12.45 -33.20 21.87
N GLN A 110 13.22 -33.12 22.97
CA GLN A 110 14.61 -32.60 22.92
C GLN A 110 15.53 -33.48 22.07
N ALA A 111 15.43 -34.80 22.17
CA ALA A 111 16.20 -35.71 21.33
C ALA A 111 15.84 -35.57 19.83
N THR A 112 14.56 -35.34 19.53
CA THR A 112 14.04 -35.09 18.18
C THR A 112 14.63 -33.80 17.61
N ILE A 113 14.54 -32.69 18.36
CA ILE A 113 15.09 -31.38 17.97
C ILE A 113 16.59 -31.50 17.67
N LYS A 114 17.35 -32.14 18.57
CA LYS A 114 18.80 -32.33 18.41
C LYS A 114 19.14 -33.12 17.14
N LYS A 115 18.35 -34.14 16.80
CA LYS A 115 18.57 -34.93 15.57
C LYS A 115 18.19 -34.15 14.30
N ILE A 116 17.08 -33.40 14.33
CA ILE A 116 16.67 -32.55 13.20
C ILE A 116 17.72 -31.45 12.96
N LEU A 117 18.16 -30.75 14.00
CA LEU A 117 19.19 -29.69 13.88
C LEU A 117 20.47 -30.20 13.22
N ARG A 118 20.93 -31.40 13.57
CA ARG A 118 22.12 -32.03 12.96
C ARG A 118 21.97 -32.37 11.48
N ASN A 119 20.74 -32.45 10.98
CA ASN A 119 20.43 -32.82 9.60
C ASN A 119 19.69 -31.69 8.86
N LEU A 120 19.59 -30.49 9.46
CA LEU A 120 18.76 -29.41 8.95
C LEU A 120 19.23 -28.95 7.57
N ASP A 121 20.53 -28.79 7.37
CA ASP A 121 21.10 -28.39 6.09
C ASP A 121 20.79 -29.42 4.99
N GLY A 122 20.91 -30.72 5.31
CA GLY A 122 20.52 -31.80 4.41
C GLY A 122 19.04 -31.77 4.04
N ILE A 123 18.16 -31.53 5.03
CA ILE A 123 16.72 -31.33 4.80
C ILE A 123 16.50 -30.16 3.84
N LEU A 124 17.07 -28.99 4.12
CA LEU A 124 16.87 -27.78 3.31
C LEU A 124 17.45 -27.94 1.89
N LEU A 125 18.63 -28.54 1.74
CA LEU A 125 19.25 -28.82 0.43
C LEU A 125 18.35 -29.72 -0.43
N TRP A 126 17.80 -30.79 0.14
CA TRP A 126 16.89 -31.66 -0.60
C TRP A 126 15.58 -30.97 -0.99
N LEU A 127 15.01 -30.14 -0.10
CA LEU A 127 13.82 -29.36 -0.41
C LEU A 127 14.09 -28.33 -1.52
N GLN A 128 15.24 -27.64 -1.48
CA GLN A 128 15.67 -26.73 -2.53
C GLN A 128 15.88 -27.47 -3.85
N HIS A 129 16.57 -28.61 -3.82
CA HIS A 129 16.81 -29.44 -5.00
C HIS A 129 15.50 -29.84 -5.69
N ASN A 130 14.51 -30.29 -4.91
CA ASN A 130 13.18 -30.65 -5.45
C ASN A 130 12.47 -29.46 -6.11
N LEU A 131 12.61 -28.25 -5.57
CA LEU A 131 11.98 -27.04 -6.14
C LEU A 131 12.67 -26.55 -7.42
N LEU A 132 14.00 -26.67 -7.50
CA LEU A 132 14.77 -26.18 -8.64
C LEU A 132 14.78 -27.15 -9.83
N ASN A 133 14.48 -28.43 -9.61
CA ASN A 133 14.52 -29.47 -10.64
C ASN A 133 13.12 -30.03 -10.94
N THR A 134 12.23 -29.20 -11.50
CA THR A 134 10.83 -29.58 -11.80
C THR A 134 10.65 -30.45 -13.04
N ASP A 135 11.72 -30.79 -13.76
CA ASP A 135 11.64 -31.65 -14.95
C ASP A 135 11.26 -33.11 -14.61
N TYR A 136 11.16 -33.44 -13.31
CA TYR A 136 10.83 -34.75 -12.80
C TYR A 136 9.31 -35.01 -12.69
N LYS A 137 8.56 -34.78 -13.77
CA LYS A 137 7.08 -34.97 -13.82
C LYS A 137 6.58 -36.43 -13.80
N VAL A 138 7.26 -37.35 -13.12
CA VAL A 138 6.82 -38.75 -13.05
C VAL A 138 6.04 -38.95 -11.76
N SER A 139 4.71 -39.06 -11.85
CA SER A 139 3.85 -39.33 -10.70
C SER A 139 3.99 -40.79 -10.26
N TRP A 140 4.97 -41.08 -9.39
CA TRP A 140 5.11 -42.41 -8.78
C TRP A 140 4.08 -42.67 -7.67
N SER A 141 3.41 -41.63 -7.15
CA SER A 141 2.38 -41.77 -6.14
C SER A 141 1.29 -40.71 -6.29
N PRO A 142 -0.01 -41.07 -6.16
CA PRO A 142 -1.09 -40.10 -6.10
C PRO A 142 -1.18 -39.33 -4.78
N SER A 143 -0.40 -39.70 -3.74
CA SER A 143 -0.49 -39.06 -2.41
C SER A 143 0.27 -37.75 -2.30
N ILE A 144 1.43 -37.65 -2.96
CA ILE A 144 2.25 -36.44 -3.00
C ILE A 144 2.20 -35.89 -4.40
N ASP A 145 1.58 -34.72 -4.53
CA ASP A 145 1.80 -33.84 -5.65
C ASP A 145 3.19 -33.24 -5.50
N ILE A 146 4.22 -33.95 -6.00
CA ILE A 146 5.64 -33.56 -5.92
C ILE A 146 5.83 -32.18 -6.54
N ASP A 147 5.00 -31.85 -7.53
CA ASP A 147 5.00 -30.57 -8.21
C ASP A 147 4.39 -29.45 -7.35
N ASN A 148 3.79 -29.73 -6.20
CA ASN A 148 3.15 -28.73 -5.35
C ASN A 148 4.09 -28.18 -4.26
N PRO A 149 4.70 -26.99 -4.47
CA PRO A 149 5.57 -26.35 -3.49
C PRO A 149 4.92 -26.02 -2.14
N SER A 150 3.58 -26.06 -2.05
CA SER A 150 2.87 -25.77 -0.79
C SER A 150 3.23 -26.77 0.31
N GLN A 151 3.49 -28.04 -0.03
CA GLN A 151 3.85 -29.05 0.97
C GLN A 151 5.25 -28.81 1.53
N ILE A 152 6.21 -28.45 0.66
CA ILE A 152 7.57 -28.07 1.05
C ILE A 152 7.54 -26.85 1.96
N CYS A 153 6.80 -25.80 1.58
CA CYS A 153 6.68 -24.59 2.38
C CYS A 153 6.03 -24.89 3.74
N ARG A 154 4.99 -25.72 3.77
CA ARG A 154 4.35 -26.17 5.00
C ARG A 154 5.33 -26.91 5.90
N ALA A 155 6.15 -27.80 5.34
CA ALA A 155 7.12 -28.56 6.11
C ALA A 155 8.12 -27.64 6.82
N ILE A 156 8.66 -26.64 6.11
CA ILE A 156 9.57 -25.64 6.69
C ILE A 156 8.88 -24.84 7.79
N MET A 157 7.64 -24.39 7.56
CA MET A 157 6.87 -23.65 8.56
C MET A 157 6.60 -24.49 9.82
N VAL A 158 6.26 -25.77 9.67
CA VAL A 158 6.05 -26.68 10.81
C VAL A 158 7.36 -26.91 11.56
N LEU A 159 8.48 -27.09 10.86
CA LEU A 159 9.80 -27.22 11.49
C LEU A 159 10.17 -25.97 12.29
N ALA A 160 9.94 -24.78 11.73
CA ALA A 160 10.18 -23.51 12.41
C ALA A 160 9.28 -23.35 13.65
N ASN A 161 7.98 -23.61 13.51
CA ASN A 161 7.04 -23.45 14.63
C ASN A 161 7.20 -24.50 15.74
N TYR A 162 7.82 -25.65 15.45
CA TYR A 162 7.96 -26.75 16.42
C TYR A 162 8.79 -26.39 17.66
N HIS A 163 9.86 -25.60 17.48
CA HIS A 163 10.77 -25.18 18.56
C HIS A 163 11.59 -23.94 18.18
N THR A 164 11.81 -23.04 19.14
CA THR A 164 12.54 -21.77 18.92
C THR A 164 13.96 -21.97 18.38
N THR A 165 14.68 -23.01 18.79
CA THR A 165 16.02 -23.32 18.24
C THR A 165 15.97 -23.73 16.76
N LEU A 166 14.92 -24.43 16.33
CA LEU A 166 14.74 -24.77 14.91
C LEU A 166 14.35 -23.54 14.10
N ASP A 167 13.44 -22.71 14.63
CA ASP A 167 13.11 -21.41 14.03
C ASP A 167 14.36 -20.55 13.83
N GLN A 168 15.19 -20.40 14.87
CA GLN A 168 16.45 -19.65 14.79
C GLN A 168 17.41 -20.23 13.76
N ALA A 169 17.57 -21.56 13.71
CA ALA A 169 18.44 -22.22 12.74
C ALA A 169 17.94 -22.03 11.29
N ILE A 170 16.64 -22.19 11.05
CA ILE A 170 16.03 -21.93 9.74
C ILE A 170 16.15 -20.45 9.36
N ASN A 171 15.92 -19.54 10.30
CA ASN A 171 16.07 -18.10 10.11
C ASN A 171 17.52 -17.61 10.05
N SER A 172 18.50 -18.51 10.21
CA SER A 172 19.93 -18.22 10.02
C SER A 172 20.51 -18.92 8.79
N SER A 173 19.74 -19.77 8.11
CA SER A 173 20.17 -20.49 6.91
C SER A 173 20.06 -19.63 5.66
N ASP A 174 21.08 -19.60 4.82
CA ASP A 174 21.09 -18.95 3.50
C ASP A 174 20.26 -19.72 2.45
N ILE A 175 19.98 -21.00 2.69
CA ILE A 175 19.20 -21.87 1.78
C ILE A 175 17.70 -21.58 1.91
N ALA A 176 17.21 -21.31 3.13
CA ALA A 176 15.77 -21.20 3.40
C ALA A 176 15.07 -20.05 2.62
N PRO A 177 15.62 -18.83 2.52
CA PRO A 177 15.07 -17.78 1.67
C PRO A 177 15.01 -18.17 0.19
N ARG A 178 16.01 -18.90 -0.31
CA ARG A 178 16.08 -19.35 -1.71
C ARG A 178 14.99 -20.38 -2.01
N ILE A 179 14.69 -21.28 -1.05
CA ILE A 179 13.53 -22.17 -1.13
C ILE A 179 12.24 -21.36 -1.24
N ALA A 180 12.05 -20.34 -0.40
CA ALA A 180 10.84 -19.52 -0.43
C ALA A 180 10.67 -18.77 -1.76
N ILE A 181 11.75 -18.19 -2.32
CA ILE A 181 11.72 -17.53 -3.63
C ILE A 181 11.39 -18.55 -4.74
N ALA A 182 12.06 -19.71 -4.75
CA ALA A 182 11.83 -20.75 -5.75
C ALA A 182 10.37 -21.22 -5.71
N ALA A 183 9.87 -21.59 -4.54
CA ALA A 183 8.47 -21.98 -4.34
C ALA A 183 7.47 -20.90 -4.75
N PHE A 184 7.78 -19.62 -4.49
CA PHE A 184 6.93 -18.50 -4.87
C PHE A 184 6.84 -18.33 -6.40
N ASN A 185 7.95 -18.57 -7.11
CA ASN A 185 8.08 -18.41 -8.56
C ASN A 185 7.57 -19.62 -9.36
N LEU A 186 7.43 -20.80 -8.75
CA LEU A 186 6.93 -21.98 -9.42
C LEU A 186 5.49 -21.82 -9.92
N GLN A 187 5.25 -22.39 -11.09
CA GLN A 187 3.97 -22.41 -11.79
C GLN A 187 3.59 -23.85 -12.16
N ASP A 188 2.29 -24.12 -12.24
CA ASP A 188 1.76 -25.40 -12.70
C ASP A 188 1.99 -25.58 -14.21
N SER A 189 1.56 -26.73 -14.73
CA SER A 189 1.64 -27.03 -16.17
C SER A 189 0.87 -26.08 -17.08
N ASN A 190 -0.04 -25.26 -16.53
CA ASN A 190 -0.81 -24.25 -17.24
C ASN A 190 -0.22 -22.83 -17.09
N GLY A 191 0.95 -22.70 -16.47
CA GLY A 191 1.57 -21.41 -16.16
C GLY A 191 0.85 -20.63 -15.05
N LYS A 192 -0.03 -21.28 -14.27
CA LYS A 192 -0.70 -20.66 -13.11
C LYS A 192 0.17 -20.82 -11.87
N PRO A 193 0.24 -19.82 -10.99
CA PRO A 193 0.97 -19.97 -9.74
C PRO A 193 0.31 -21.00 -8.83
N PHE A 194 1.11 -21.74 -8.08
CA PHE A 194 0.60 -22.63 -7.04
C PHE A 194 0.00 -21.83 -5.89
N ALA A 195 -1.32 -21.80 -5.76
CA ALA A 195 -2.02 -21.21 -4.63
C ALA A 195 -2.86 -22.30 -3.95
N SER A 196 -2.91 -22.28 -2.62
CA SER A 196 -3.63 -23.28 -1.83
C SER A 196 -4.34 -22.62 -0.67
N PHE A 197 -5.63 -22.94 -0.51
CA PHE A 197 -6.48 -22.59 0.62
C PHE A 197 -6.72 -23.79 1.54
N LYS A 198 -6.10 -24.94 1.28
CA LYS A 198 -6.30 -26.21 2.01
C LYS A 198 -5.72 -26.24 3.42
N LEU A 199 -4.94 -25.25 3.85
CA LEU A 199 -4.06 -25.36 5.01
C LEU A 199 -4.39 -24.36 6.13
N HIS A 200 -5.68 -24.27 6.47
CA HIS A 200 -6.26 -23.28 7.39
C HIS A 200 -6.67 -21.98 6.67
N ILE A 201 -7.78 -21.38 7.10
CA ILE A 201 -8.39 -20.11 6.59
C ILE A 201 -7.37 -19.03 6.25
N GLN A 202 -6.27 -18.99 6.98
CA GLN A 202 -5.50 -17.77 7.06
C GLN A 202 -4.46 -17.64 5.96
N VAL A 203 -3.82 -18.70 5.42
CA VAL A 203 -2.75 -18.45 4.44
C VAL A 203 -2.36 -19.61 3.53
N CYS A 204 -1.97 -19.28 2.30
CA CYS A 204 -1.17 -20.14 1.44
C CYS A 204 0.26 -20.30 2.00
N PRO A 205 0.77 -21.53 2.23
CA PRO A 205 2.10 -21.73 2.83
C PRO A 205 3.24 -21.07 2.07
N ILE A 206 3.13 -20.98 0.75
CA ILE A 206 4.15 -20.37 -0.11
C ILE A 206 4.28 -18.88 0.17
N VAL A 207 3.15 -18.17 0.19
CA VAL A 207 3.12 -16.73 0.49
C VAL A 207 3.55 -16.50 1.95
N ARG A 208 3.10 -17.35 2.87
CA ARG A 208 3.41 -17.20 4.29
C ARG A 208 4.87 -17.43 4.63
N LEU A 209 5.49 -18.43 4.03
CA LEU A 209 6.92 -18.70 4.24
C LEU A 209 7.76 -17.54 3.74
N LEU A 210 7.46 -17.02 2.55
CA LEU A 210 8.16 -15.84 2.03
C LEU A 210 7.92 -14.61 2.91
N LEU A 211 6.71 -14.43 3.45
CA LEU A 211 6.39 -13.36 4.38
C LEU A 211 7.16 -13.47 5.70
N GLN A 212 7.29 -14.68 6.24
CA GLN A 212 8.07 -14.94 7.46
C GLN A 212 9.51 -14.47 7.28
N PHE A 213 10.15 -14.85 6.17
CA PHE A 213 11.50 -14.41 5.86
C PHE A 213 11.61 -12.92 5.52
N ALA A 214 10.62 -12.34 4.86
CA ALA A 214 10.57 -10.89 4.61
C ALA A 214 10.41 -10.06 5.91
N ARG A 215 9.86 -10.64 6.98
CA ARG A 215 9.72 -9.98 8.29
C ARG A 215 10.97 -10.11 9.16
N HIS A 216 11.68 -11.24 9.09
CA HIS A 216 12.86 -11.51 9.91
C HIS A 216 14.11 -10.79 9.35
N SER A 217 14.80 -9.95 10.14
CA SER A 217 15.81 -9.03 9.58
C SER A 217 16.97 -9.71 8.84
N PRO A 218 17.66 -10.72 9.42
CA PRO A 218 18.71 -11.46 8.71
C PRO A 218 18.25 -12.04 7.37
N GLN A 219 17.10 -12.72 7.36
CA GLN A 219 16.60 -13.35 6.14
C GLN A 219 16.06 -12.35 5.13
N ARG A 220 15.52 -11.24 5.59
CA ARG A 220 15.15 -10.12 4.73
C ARG A 220 16.37 -9.54 4.02
N GLU A 221 17.51 -9.45 4.68
CA GLU A 221 18.75 -8.98 4.05
C GLU A 221 19.24 -9.95 2.98
N GLU A 222 19.25 -11.27 3.24
CA GLU A 222 19.57 -12.28 2.22
C GLU A 222 18.58 -12.25 1.03
N LEU A 223 17.27 -12.08 1.30
CA LEU A 223 16.25 -11.91 0.26
C LEU A 223 16.54 -10.67 -0.60
N ILE A 224 16.86 -9.55 0.03
CA ILE A 224 17.17 -8.29 -0.67
C ILE A 224 18.50 -8.39 -1.41
N GLU A 225 19.52 -9.06 -0.88
CA GLU A 225 20.78 -9.26 -1.58
C GLU A 225 20.55 -10.12 -2.84
N THR A 226 19.83 -11.22 -2.69
CA THR A 226 19.46 -12.14 -3.77
C THR A 226 18.67 -11.42 -4.87
N LEU A 227 17.68 -10.61 -4.49
CA LEU A 227 16.74 -9.97 -5.42
C LEU A 227 17.18 -8.57 -5.90
N GLY A 228 17.94 -7.84 -5.09
CA GLY A 228 18.31 -6.43 -5.25
C GLY A 228 19.62 -6.25 -6.02
N GLY A 229 20.42 -7.31 -6.17
CA GLY A 229 21.62 -7.31 -6.99
C GLY A 229 21.41 -6.72 -8.40
N TYR A 230 22.45 -6.05 -8.90
CA TYR A 230 22.48 -5.51 -10.27
C TYR A 230 22.93 -6.53 -11.31
N THR A 231 23.21 -7.77 -10.91
CA THR A 231 23.58 -8.87 -11.79
C THR A 231 22.38 -9.29 -12.65
N GLU A 232 22.63 -9.84 -13.84
CA GLU A 232 21.54 -10.36 -14.70
C GLU A 232 20.71 -11.45 -14.02
N PRO A 233 21.29 -12.42 -13.27
CA PRO A 233 20.51 -13.38 -12.49
C PRO A 233 19.56 -12.72 -11.48
N SER A 234 20.02 -11.74 -10.70
CA SER A 234 19.17 -11.03 -9.74
C SER A 234 18.06 -10.22 -10.43
N LYS A 235 18.34 -9.60 -11.59
CA LYS A 235 17.31 -8.91 -12.40
C LYS A 235 16.24 -9.88 -12.89
N MET A 236 16.65 -11.04 -13.41
CA MET A 236 15.74 -12.07 -13.90
C MET A 236 14.88 -12.63 -12.77
N LEU A 237 15.50 -12.96 -11.63
CA LEU A 237 14.81 -13.49 -10.46
C LEU A 237 13.80 -12.48 -9.88
N ARG A 238 14.17 -11.20 -9.84
CA ARG A 238 13.26 -10.11 -9.44
C ARG A 238 12.09 -9.96 -10.42
N ALA A 239 12.32 -10.07 -11.73
CA ALA A 239 11.25 -10.04 -12.71
C ALA A 239 10.30 -11.23 -12.55
N GLN A 240 10.83 -12.44 -12.31
CA GLN A 240 10.05 -13.63 -12.01
C GLN A 240 9.22 -13.48 -10.74
N LEU A 241 9.79 -12.94 -9.67
CA LEU A 241 9.09 -12.67 -8.41
C LEU A 241 7.91 -11.71 -8.61
N VAL A 242 8.14 -10.63 -9.37
CA VAL A 242 7.09 -9.64 -9.67
C VAL A 242 5.98 -10.28 -10.51
N GLU A 243 6.29 -11.03 -11.56
CA GLU A 243 5.28 -11.72 -12.37
C GLU A 243 4.57 -12.84 -11.58
N ALA A 244 5.24 -13.52 -10.66
CA ALA A 244 4.61 -14.48 -9.77
C ALA A 244 3.60 -13.79 -8.83
N ALA A 245 3.95 -12.63 -8.26
CA ALA A 245 3.03 -11.84 -7.45
C ALA A 245 1.82 -11.33 -8.28
N VAL A 246 2.04 -10.89 -9.53
CA VAL A 246 0.97 -10.54 -10.47
C VAL A 246 0.07 -11.75 -10.73
N GLY A 247 0.65 -12.88 -11.11
CA GLY A 247 -0.09 -14.10 -11.41
C GLY A 247 -0.92 -14.57 -10.23
N ARG A 248 -0.43 -14.39 -8.99
CA ARG A 248 -1.13 -14.76 -7.75
C ARG A 248 -2.33 -13.86 -7.49
N ALA A 249 -2.19 -12.55 -7.63
CA ALA A 249 -3.32 -11.63 -7.53
C ALA A 249 -4.36 -11.90 -8.62
N GLU A 250 -3.91 -12.16 -9.87
CA GLU A 250 -4.81 -12.52 -10.96
C GLU A 250 -5.49 -13.89 -10.76
N PHE A 251 -4.80 -14.86 -10.17
CA PHE A 251 -5.38 -16.14 -9.80
C PHE A 251 -6.54 -15.94 -8.83
N VAL A 252 -6.34 -15.15 -7.76
CA VAL A 252 -7.41 -14.82 -6.80
C VAL A 252 -8.55 -14.06 -7.49
N ALA A 253 -8.25 -13.11 -8.39
CA ALA A 253 -9.27 -12.38 -9.14
C ALA A 253 -10.15 -13.28 -10.04
N ARG A 254 -9.59 -14.40 -10.53
CA ARG A 254 -10.30 -15.37 -11.37
C ARG A 254 -10.91 -16.53 -10.60
N ALA A 255 -10.47 -16.78 -9.37
CA ALA A 255 -10.98 -17.86 -8.53
C ALA A 255 -12.48 -17.68 -8.28
N ASP A 256 -13.23 -18.78 -8.36
CA ASP A 256 -14.63 -18.80 -8.00
C ASP A 256 -14.79 -19.22 -6.53
N ARG A 257 -15.90 -18.78 -5.92
CA ARG A 257 -16.21 -19.02 -4.51
C ARG A 257 -16.36 -20.50 -4.18
N LEU A 258 -16.85 -21.31 -5.11
CA LEU A 258 -17.06 -22.73 -4.89
C LEU A 258 -15.71 -23.46 -4.81
N SER A 259 -14.76 -23.15 -5.70
CA SER A 259 -13.41 -23.72 -5.67
C SER A 259 -12.69 -23.45 -4.35
N ILE A 260 -12.69 -22.20 -3.86
CA ILE A 260 -12.10 -21.87 -2.55
C ILE A 260 -12.85 -22.59 -1.42
N ALA A 261 -14.18 -22.65 -1.47
CA ALA A 261 -14.97 -23.35 -0.46
C ALA A 261 -14.69 -24.86 -0.44
N LEU A 262 -14.47 -25.50 -1.58
CA LEU A 262 -14.12 -26.92 -1.67
C LEU A 262 -12.73 -27.18 -1.06
N GLU A 263 -11.76 -26.31 -1.31
CA GLU A 263 -10.44 -26.41 -0.66
C GLU A 263 -10.51 -26.23 0.85
N LEU A 264 -11.28 -25.25 1.33
CA LEU A 264 -11.51 -25.03 2.76
C LEU A 264 -12.22 -26.21 3.43
N ARG A 265 -13.18 -26.85 2.73
CA ARG A 265 -13.84 -28.08 3.22
C ARG A 265 -12.87 -29.26 3.29
N ALA A 266 -11.99 -29.40 2.29
CA ALA A 266 -10.96 -30.44 2.29
C ALA A 266 -9.99 -30.27 3.48
N ALA A 267 -9.80 -29.05 3.97
CA ALA A 267 -9.05 -28.75 5.19
C ALA A 267 -9.76 -29.19 6.51
N LYS A 268 -10.94 -29.82 6.42
CA LYS A 268 -11.80 -30.24 7.56
C LYS A 268 -12.21 -29.11 8.50
N GLN A 269 -12.18 -27.87 8.02
CA GLN A 269 -12.57 -26.75 8.84
C GLN A 269 -14.07 -26.48 8.73
N ARG A 270 -14.72 -26.21 9.87
CA ARG A 270 -16.14 -25.87 9.92
C ARG A 270 -16.30 -24.38 9.61
N PHE A 271 -17.02 -24.03 8.54
CA PHE A 271 -17.19 -22.64 8.12
C PHE A 271 -18.62 -22.18 7.95
N THR A 272 -18.84 -20.92 8.34
CA THR A 272 -19.96 -20.07 7.94
C THR A 272 -19.72 -19.51 6.53
N GLY A 273 -20.77 -19.01 5.87
CA GLY A 273 -20.75 -18.68 4.44
C GLY A 273 -19.68 -17.66 3.99
N THR A 274 -19.17 -16.80 4.89
CA THR A 274 -18.17 -15.76 4.59
C THR A 274 -16.74 -16.28 4.46
N ALA A 275 -16.45 -17.51 4.88
CA ALA A 275 -15.08 -18.03 4.93
C ALA A 275 -14.31 -18.01 3.60
N PRO A 276 -14.90 -18.31 2.42
CA PRO A 276 -14.17 -18.24 1.16
C PRO A 276 -13.72 -16.81 0.80
N VAL A 277 -14.52 -15.82 1.17
CA VAL A 277 -14.23 -14.39 0.92
C VAL A 277 -13.08 -13.95 1.81
N LEU A 278 -13.17 -14.24 3.10
CA LEU A 278 -12.10 -13.96 4.06
C LEU A 278 -10.80 -14.65 3.67
N ALA A 279 -10.85 -15.92 3.24
CA ALA A 279 -9.67 -16.65 2.79
C ALA A 279 -9.02 -15.99 1.57
N ALA A 280 -9.81 -15.51 0.59
CA ALA A 280 -9.29 -14.76 -0.54
C ALA A 280 -8.66 -13.42 -0.13
N ILE A 281 -9.32 -12.67 0.77
CA ILE A 281 -8.81 -11.39 1.24
C ILE A 281 -7.55 -11.56 2.10
N PHE A 282 -7.49 -12.54 3.00
CA PHE A 282 -6.29 -12.83 3.79
C PHE A 282 -5.12 -13.28 2.93
N TYR A 283 -5.38 -14.09 1.90
CA TYR A 283 -4.37 -14.42 0.91
C TYR A 283 -3.80 -13.15 0.25
N LEU A 284 -4.66 -12.21 -0.15
CA LEU A 284 -4.23 -10.93 -0.74
C LEU A 284 -3.51 -10.05 0.28
N ASP A 285 -3.90 -10.07 1.55
CA ASP A 285 -3.25 -9.32 2.64
C ASP A 285 -1.83 -9.82 2.89
N ASP A 286 -1.63 -11.14 3.00
CA ASP A 286 -0.30 -11.73 3.15
C ASP A 286 0.56 -11.51 1.90
N LEU A 287 -0.03 -11.62 0.70
CA LEU A 287 0.68 -11.30 -0.55
C LEU A 287 1.12 -9.84 -0.58
N GLN A 288 0.24 -8.93 -0.18
CA GLN A 288 0.54 -7.51 -0.11
C GLN A 288 1.57 -7.20 0.97
N ASP A 289 1.59 -7.93 2.09
CA ASP A 289 2.63 -7.80 3.11
C ASP A 289 4.00 -8.23 2.59
N VAL A 290 4.08 -9.33 1.82
CA VAL A 290 5.33 -9.75 1.16
C VAL A 290 5.85 -8.60 0.28
N VAL A 291 5.01 -8.07 -0.61
CA VAL A 291 5.39 -6.98 -1.50
C VAL A 291 5.80 -5.74 -0.71
N SER A 292 5.07 -5.42 0.37
CA SER A 292 5.34 -4.27 1.23
C SER A 292 6.71 -4.35 1.91
N HIS A 293 7.02 -5.49 2.51
CA HIS A 293 8.31 -5.70 3.18
C HIS A 293 9.50 -5.66 2.22
N LEU A 294 9.36 -6.24 1.02
CA LEU A 294 10.41 -6.24 0.01
C LEU A 294 10.65 -4.82 -0.57
N CYS A 295 9.59 -4.10 -0.91
CA CYS A 295 9.70 -2.77 -1.53
C CYS A 295 10.16 -1.68 -0.55
N THR A 296 9.85 -1.80 0.74
CA THR A 296 10.20 -0.77 1.74
C THR A 296 11.72 -0.63 1.91
N ARG A 297 12.47 -1.70 1.64
CA ARG A 297 13.92 -1.73 1.84
C ARG A 297 14.72 -1.57 0.55
N ASP A 298 14.16 -1.98 -0.58
CA ASP A 298 14.85 -1.94 -1.87
C ASP A 298 14.08 -1.10 -2.91
N PRO A 299 14.61 0.06 -3.32
CA PRO A 299 13.95 0.93 -4.29
C PRO A 299 13.90 0.34 -5.71
N VAL A 300 14.77 -0.60 -6.05
CA VAL A 300 14.79 -1.30 -7.35
C VAL A 300 13.65 -2.31 -7.41
N ILE A 301 13.41 -3.04 -6.32
CA ILE A 301 12.24 -3.93 -6.18
C ILE A 301 10.95 -3.11 -6.24
N LEU A 302 10.86 -2.02 -5.47
CA LEU A 302 9.72 -1.10 -5.52
C LEU A 302 9.47 -0.61 -6.96
N GLU A 303 10.52 -0.18 -7.66
CA GLU A 303 10.39 0.26 -9.05
C GLU A 303 9.86 -0.83 -9.99
N ALA A 304 10.27 -2.08 -9.81
CA ALA A 304 9.77 -3.20 -10.60
C ALA A 304 8.26 -3.43 -10.38
N PHE A 305 7.79 -3.40 -9.12
CA PHE A 305 6.36 -3.52 -8.80
C PHE A 305 5.52 -2.36 -9.32
N LEU A 306 5.99 -1.12 -9.22
CA LEU A 306 5.28 0.06 -9.74
C LEU A 306 5.11 0.02 -11.26
N ARG A 307 6.09 -0.56 -11.97
CA ARG A 307 6.08 -0.69 -13.44
C ARG A 307 5.20 -1.85 -13.90
N SER A 308 5.05 -2.90 -13.10
CA SER A 308 4.33 -4.12 -13.47
C SER A 308 2.81 -3.94 -13.51
N ARG A 309 2.10 -5.05 -13.70
CA ARG A 309 0.63 -5.14 -13.65
C ARG A 309 0.10 -5.39 -12.24
N TYR A 310 0.98 -5.50 -11.23
CA TYR A 310 0.58 -5.90 -9.88
C TYR A 310 -0.47 -4.98 -9.26
N PRO A 311 -0.34 -3.64 -9.31
CA PRO A 311 -1.38 -2.76 -8.76
C PRO A 311 -2.76 -2.97 -9.39
N THR A 312 -2.81 -3.22 -10.71
CA THR A 312 -4.07 -3.54 -11.42
C THR A 312 -4.63 -4.90 -11.00
N ALA A 313 -3.78 -5.92 -10.94
CA ALA A 313 -4.18 -7.28 -10.57
C ALA A 313 -4.72 -7.34 -9.13
N LEU A 314 -4.06 -6.65 -8.20
CA LEU A 314 -4.47 -6.54 -6.79
C LEU A 314 -5.87 -5.92 -6.67
N ILE A 315 -6.10 -4.79 -7.33
CA ILE A 315 -7.39 -4.10 -7.25
C ILE A 315 -8.52 -4.92 -7.87
N ARG A 316 -8.28 -5.58 -9.02
CA ARG A 316 -9.29 -6.47 -9.61
C ARG A 316 -9.62 -7.64 -8.70
N ALA A 317 -8.63 -8.17 -7.98
CA ALA A 317 -8.86 -9.21 -7.00
C ALA A 317 -9.72 -8.70 -5.84
N LEU A 318 -9.39 -7.54 -5.27
CA LEU A 318 -10.19 -6.93 -4.20
C LEU A 318 -11.60 -6.57 -4.67
N GLU A 319 -11.76 -5.92 -5.81
CA GLU A 319 -13.07 -5.61 -6.40
C GLU A 319 -13.92 -6.87 -6.59
N ARG A 320 -13.33 -7.96 -7.10
CA ARG A 320 -14.05 -9.22 -7.27
C ARG A 320 -14.62 -9.77 -5.96
N TRP A 321 -13.85 -9.69 -4.89
CA TRP A 321 -14.14 -10.32 -3.59
C TRP A 321 -14.75 -9.36 -2.57
N MET A 322 -14.81 -8.07 -2.85
CA MET A 322 -15.50 -7.08 -2.01
C MET A 322 -16.81 -6.65 -2.68
N SER A 323 -16.81 -6.41 -4.00
CA SER A 323 -17.89 -5.72 -4.70
C SER A 323 -19.11 -6.55 -5.14
N ARG A 324 -19.28 -7.76 -4.59
CA ARG A 324 -20.36 -8.69 -5.02
C ARG A 324 -21.06 -9.38 -3.86
N HIS A 325 -20.92 -8.86 -2.64
CA HIS A 325 -21.48 -9.48 -1.45
C HIS A 325 -22.83 -8.94 -1.00
N GLY A 326 -23.36 -7.89 -1.64
CA GLY A 326 -24.70 -7.33 -1.40
C GLY A 326 -25.88 -8.21 -1.83
N GLY A 327 -25.76 -9.53 -1.77
CA GLY A 327 -26.88 -10.45 -1.93
C GLY A 327 -27.50 -10.78 -0.57
N ASN A 328 -28.45 -9.95 -0.11
CA ASN A 328 -29.49 -10.05 0.94
C ASN A 328 -29.34 -10.95 2.20
N ASN A 329 -28.27 -11.71 2.40
CA ASN A 329 -28.21 -12.78 3.42
C ASN A 329 -27.01 -12.69 4.37
N LEU A 330 -26.15 -11.68 4.25
CA LEU A 330 -25.13 -11.43 5.27
C LEU A 330 -25.70 -10.53 6.36
N SER A 331 -25.33 -10.79 7.61
CA SER A 331 -25.61 -9.84 8.68
C SER A 331 -24.76 -8.58 8.46
N ASP A 332 -25.23 -7.43 8.94
CA ASP A 332 -24.46 -6.18 8.92
C ASP A 332 -23.06 -6.35 9.56
N GLU A 333 -22.96 -7.18 10.61
CA GLU A 333 -21.69 -7.48 11.30
C GLU A 333 -20.74 -8.29 10.40
N ASP A 334 -21.26 -9.29 9.68
CA ASP A 334 -20.48 -10.09 8.75
C ASP A 334 -19.95 -9.26 7.58
N GLU A 335 -20.76 -8.33 7.05
CA GLU A 335 -20.33 -7.42 5.98
C GLU A 335 -19.19 -6.52 6.44
N CYS A 336 -19.31 -5.90 7.62
CA CYS A 336 -18.27 -5.02 8.15
C CYS A 336 -16.96 -5.78 8.43
N ALA A 337 -17.04 -7.01 8.94
CA ALA A 337 -15.88 -7.86 9.17
C ALA A 337 -15.09 -8.19 7.88
N LEU A 338 -15.73 -8.14 6.70
CA LEU A 338 -15.07 -8.32 5.40
C LEU A 338 -14.32 -7.06 4.94
N TRP A 339 -14.86 -5.87 5.25
CA TRP A 339 -14.27 -4.61 4.79
C TRP A 339 -12.95 -4.30 5.47
N LEU A 340 -12.80 -4.56 6.78
CA LEU A 340 -11.58 -4.18 7.50
C LEU A 340 -10.31 -4.84 6.93
N PRO A 341 -10.26 -6.16 6.68
CA PRO A 341 -9.11 -6.79 6.02
C PRO A 341 -8.89 -6.25 4.60
N GLY A 342 -9.94 -6.06 3.81
CA GLY A 342 -9.82 -5.54 2.43
C GLY A 342 -9.28 -4.11 2.37
N LEU A 343 -9.76 -3.22 3.25
CA LEU A 343 -9.24 -1.86 3.41
C LEU A 343 -7.80 -1.87 3.93
N SER A 344 -7.42 -2.85 4.76
CA SER A 344 -6.02 -3.05 5.18
C SER A 344 -5.11 -3.36 3.98
N VAL A 345 -5.53 -4.28 3.09
CA VAL A 345 -4.79 -4.59 1.85
C VAL A 345 -4.64 -3.32 1.00
N LEU A 346 -5.73 -2.57 0.79
CA LEU A 346 -5.71 -1.31 0.05
C LEU A 346 -4.75 -0.29 0.68
N ARG A 347 -4.74 -0.16 2.01
CA ARG A 347 -3.83 0.73 2.70
C ARG A 347 -2.40 0.37 2.46
N LYS A 348 -2.02 -0.89 2.66
CA LYS A 348 -0.65 -1.36 2.41
C LYS A 348 -0.25 -1.11 0.95
N GLY A 349 -1.15 -1.36 0.00
CA GLY A 349 -0.96 -1.10 -1.42
C GLY A 349 -0.72 0.38 -1.75
N ILE A 350 -1.44 1.30 -1.10
CA ILE A 350 -1.27 2.75 -1.25
C ILE A 350 -0.07 3.27 -0.45
N GLU A 351 0.23 2.71 0.72
CA GLU A 351 1.39 3.05 1.55
C GLU A 351 2.71 2.73 0.85
N LEU A 352 2.75 1.67 0.03
CA LEU A 352 3.87 1.43 -0.89
C LEU A 352 4.15 2.60 -1.84
N LEU A 353 3.14 3.41 -2.11
CA LEU A 353 3.20 4.59 -2.98
C LEU A 353 3.58 5.85 -2.18
N LYS A 354 3.88 5.74 -0.89
CA LYS A 354 4.47 6.81 -0.08
C LYS A 354 5.98 6.69 -0.14
N SER A 355 6.60 7.23 -1.19
CA SER A 355 8.05 7.41 -1.20
C SER A 355 8.42 8.89 -1.14
N ASN A 356 9.56 9.16 -0.52
CA ASN A 356 10.12 10.50 -0.38
C ASN A 356 10.82 10.98 -1.68
N GLY A 357 10.99 10.09 -2.67
CA GLY A 357 11.74 10.35 -3.89
C GLY A 357 10.95 11.05 -5.00
N GLY A 358 11.64 11.87 -5.79
CA GLY A 358 10.99 12.62 -6.87
C GLY A 358 10.63 11.85 -8.12
N ALA A 359 11.59 11.10 -8.66
CA ALA A 359 11.35 10.23 -9.81
C ALA A 359 10.34 9.11 -9.50
N GLN A 360 10.30 8.65 -8.25
CA GLN A 360 9.34 7.65 -7.79
C GLN A 360 7.90 8.18 -7.84
N ARG A 361 7.65 9.47 -7.58
CA ARG A 361 6.29 10.07 -7.59
C ARG A 361 5.55 9.92 -8.92
N VAL A 362 6.22 10.17 -10.05
CA VAL A 362 5.58 10.00 -11.37
C VAL A 362 5.16 8.55 -11.60
N ARG A 363 5.98 7.61 -11.12
CA ARG A 363 5.68 6.17 -11.19
C ARG A 363 4.54 5.80 -10.25
N HIS A 364 4.51 6.38 -9.05
CA HIS A 364 3.42 6.20 -8.08
C HIS A 364 2.09 6.68 -8.65
N ALA A 365 2.05 7.89 -9.22
CA ALA A 365 0.86 8.42 -9.87
C ALA A 365 0.38 7.51 -11.01
N ARG A 366 1.31 6.93 -11.79
CA ARG A 366 0.99 5.95 -12.82
C ARG A 366 0.43 4.65 -12.22
N ALA A 367 0.97 4.17 -11.11
CA ALA A 367 0.46 3.00 -10.39
C ALA A 367 -0.94 3.26 -9.80
N VAL A 368 -1.18 4.40 -9.14
CA VAL A 368 -2.51 4.81 -8.66
C VAL A 368 -3.50 4.91 -9.82
N ARG A 369 -3.09 5.49 -10.95
CA ARG A 369 -3.93 5.52 -12.15
C ARG A 369 -4.31 4.12 -12.63
N LYS A 370 -3.34 3.20 -12.71
CA LYS A 370 -3.59 1.79 -13.02
C LYS A 370 -4.56 1.13 -12.02
N MET A 371 -4.50 1.49 -10.74
CA MET A 371 -5.42 1.02 -9.70
C MET A 371 -6.83 1.60 -9.89
N VAL A 372 -6.96 2.89 -10.19
CA VAL A 372 -8.25 3.52 -10.49
C VAL A 372 -8.89 2.94 -11.76
N GLU A 373 -8.10 2.69 -12.80
CA GLU A 373 -8.54 1.99 -14.01
C GLU A 373 -8.97 0.54 -13.75
N ALA A 374 -8.51 -0.04 -12.65
CA ALA A 374 -8.79 -1.42 -12.26
C ALA A 374 -9.99 -1.58 -11.32
N GLY A 375 -10.62 -0.48 -10.85
CA GLY A 375 -11.79 -0.55 -9.96
C GLY A 375 -11.60 0.09 -8.58
N LEU A 376 -10.46 0.75 -8.28
CA LEU A 376 -10.21 1.32 -6.94
C LEU A 376 -11.29 2.34 -6.51
N ALA A 377 -11.78 3.15 -7.45
CA ALA A 377 -12.84 4.11 -7.16
C ALA A 377 -14.17 3.43 -6.80
N ALA A 378 -14.49 2.30 -7.44
CA ALA A 378 -15.68 1.51 -7.12
C ALA A 378 -15.59 0.91 -5.72
N LEU A 379 -14.43 0.35 -5.37
CA LEU A 379 -14.14 -0.15 -4.02
C LEU A 379 -14.31 0.94 -2.95
N PHE A 380 -13.87 2.18 -3.22
CA PHE A 380 -14.08 3.27 -2.28
C PHE A 380 -15.55 3.68 -2.16
N MET A 381 -16.26 3.82 -3.27
CA MET A 381 -17.71 4.15 -3.22
C MET A 381 -18.46 3.12 -2.38
N GLU A 382 -18.22 1.85 -2.66
CA GLU A 382 -18.90 0.76 -1.97
C GLU A 382 -18.46 0.64 -0.50
N GLY A 383 -17.19 0.87 -0.19
CA GLY A 383 -16.72 0.92 1.19
C GLY A 383 -17.36 2.08 1.97
N ILE A 384 -17.50 3.25 1.36
CA ILE A 384 -18.20 4.41 1.97
C ILE A 384 -19.67 4.08 2.21
N SER A 385 -20.32 3.38 1.28
CA SER A 385 -21.73 3.00 1.42
C SER A 385 -21.98 1.93 2.50
N ASN A 386 -21.03 1.01 2.70
CA ASN A 386 -21.21 -0.12 3.62
C ASN A 386 -20.65 0.10 5.03
N VAL A 387 -19.62 0.94 5.20
CA VAL A 387 -19.02 1.20 6.52
C VAL A 387 -19.89 2.17 7.31
N LYS A 388 -20.72 1.64 8.21
CA LYS A 388 -21.61 2.43 9.07
C LYS A 388 -20.80 3.24 10.10
N ARG A 389 -21.18 4.50 10.34
CA ARG A 389 -20.54 5.36 11.36
C ARG A 389 -21.06 5.04 12.76
N THR A 390 -20.71 3.86 13.29
CA THR A 390 -20.97 3.49 14.69
C THR A 390 -19.65 3.48 15.47
N GLU A 391 -19.70 3.55 16.81
CA GLU A 391 -18.49 3.47 17.65
C GLU A 391 -17.66 2.21 17.35
N HIS A 392 -18.33 1.11 17.00
CA HIS A 392 -17.69 -0.15 16.63
C HIS A 392 -16.91 -0.09 15.31
N HIS A 393 -17.20 0.87 14.42
CA HIS A 393 -16.59 1.00 13.09
C HIS A 393 -15.69 2.24 12.93
N ALA A 394 -15.31 2.87 14.04
CA ALA A 394 -14.47 4.07 14.00
C ALA A 394 -13.13 3.81 13.28
N ARG A 395 -12.59 2.60 13.40
CA ARG A 395 -11.32 2.18 12.79
C ARG A 395 -11.43 2.08 11.28
N GLU A 396 -12.49 1.48 10.77
CA GLU A 396 -12.80 1.32 9.35
C GLU A 396 -13.02 2.68 8.71
N CYS A 397 -13.80 3.55 9.36
CA CYS A 397 -14.00 4.94 8.94
C CYS A 397 -12.65 5.66 8.85
N GLN A 398 -11.83 5.61 9.90
CA GLN A 398 -10.52 6.27 9.92
C GLN A 398 -9.59 5.73 8.82
N LEU A 399 -9.63 4.43 8.56
CA LEU A 399 -8.86 3.78 7.52
C LEU A 399 -9.29 4.26 6.14
N LEU A 400 -10.59 4.22 5.86
CA LEU A 400 -11.17 4.71 4.61
C LEU A 400 -10.86 6.18 4.38
N MET A 401 -10.93 7.00 5.42
CA MET A 401 -10.57 8.43 5.36
C MET A 401 -9.11 8.65 5.04
N SER A 402 -8.22 7.88 5.65
CA SER A 402 -6.81 7.87 5.30
C SER A 402 -6.65 7.55 3.81
N LEU A 403 -7.28 6.49 3.30
CA LEU A 403 -7.17 6.07 1.91
C LEU A 403 -7.70 7.10 0.91
N ILE A 404 -8.84 7.74 1.20
CA ILE A 404 -9.41 8.80 0.36
C ILE A 404 -8.46 9.98 0.31
N SER A 405 -7.89 10.40 1.45
CA SER A 405 -6.91 11.48 1.50
C SER A 405 -5.64 11.13 0.71
N GLU A 406 -5.19 9.87 0.76
CA GLU A 406 -4.07 9.41 -0.06
C GLU A 406 -4.38 9.45 -1.56
N LEU A 407 -5.56 8.96 -1.98
CA LEU A 407 -5.98 9.05 -3.38
C LEU A 407 -6.10 10.51 -3.84
N GLU A 408 -6.63 11.37 -2.98
CA GLU A 408 -6.76 12.80 -3.22
C GLU A 408 -5.40 13.45 -3.49
N MET A 409 -4.36 13.09 -2.72
CA MET A 409 -3.00 13.60 -2.97
C MET A 409 -2.47 13.23 -4.35
N HIS A 410 -2.87 12.09 -4.90
CA HIS A 410 -2.50 11.69 -6.24
C HIS A 410 -3.40 12.33 -7.30
N SER A 411 -4.62 12.74 -6.96
CA SER A 411 -5.60 13.36 -7.86
C SER A 411 -5.11 14.68 -8.46
N VAL A 412 -4.01 15.27 -7.97
CA VAL A 412 -3.35 16.43 -8.60
C VAL A 412 -2.76 16.09 -9.97
N HIS A 413 -2.55 14.81 -10.29
CA HIS A 413 -2.03 14.39 -11.59
C HIS A 413 -3.15 14.41 -12.65
N PRO A 414 -3.02 15.22 -13.72
CA PRO A 414 -4.08 15.41 -14.73
C PRO A 414 -4.74 14.13 -15.25
N GLY A 415 -3.91 13.14 -15.62
CA GLY A 415 -4.43 11.88 -16.17
C GLY A 415 -5.22 11.07 -15.15
N LEU A 416 -4.89 11.18 -13.86
CA LEU A 416 -5.66 10.54 -12.79
C LEU A 416 -6.94 11.32 -12.52
N SER A 417 -6.90 12.66 -12.39
CA SER A 417 -8.10 13.48 -12.14
C SER A 417 -9.12 13.33 -13.26
N GLN A 418 -8.68 13.29 -14.52
CA GLN A 418 -9.56 13.07 -15.67
C GLN A 418 -10.24 11.71 -15.61
N LYS A 419 -9.50 10.66 -15.26
CA LYS A 419 -10.06 9.31 -15.13
C LYS A 419 -11.05 9.25 -13.97
N LEU A 420 -10.67 9.78 -12.81
CA LEU A 420 -11.53 9.90 -11.63
C LEU A 420 -12.83 10.64 -11.98
N LYS A 421 -12.75 11.80 -12.63
CA LYS A 421 -13.92 12.53 -13.13
C LYS A 421 -14.79 11.65 -14.02
N SER A 422 -14.21 10.97 -15.01
CA SER A 422 -14.98 10.13 -15.94
C SER A 422 -15.75 9.00 -15.25
N ILE A 423 -15.15 8.38 -14.22
CA ILE A 423 -15.81 7.33 -13.43
C ILE A 423 -16.95 7.95 -12.62
N MET A 424 -16.71 9.09 -11.98
CA MET A 424 -17.66 9.75 -11.10
C MET A 424 -18.84 10.38 -11.84
N THR A 425 -18.64 10.88 -13.07
CA THR A 425 -19.74 11.44 -13.89
C THR A 425 -20.46 10.39 -14.72
N GLY A 426 -19.81 9.26 -15.03
CA GLY A 426 -20.34 8.22 -15.91
C GLY A 426 -21.14 7.13 -15.20
N SER A 427 -21.06 7.04 -13.87
CA SER A 427 -21.82 6.09 -13.07
C SER A 427 -23.06 6.77 -12.47
N PRO A 428 -24.28 6.50 -12.97
CA PRO A 428 -25.53 7.10 -12.46
C PRO A 428 -25.94 6.65 -11.04
N GLY A 429 -25.04 6.05 -10.25
CA GLY A 429 -25.22 5.77 -8.82
C GLY A 429 -23.85 5.83 -8.15
N PRO A 430 -23.70 6.53 -7.00
CA PRO A 430 -24.26 6.11 -5.70
C PRO A 430 -24.64 7.24 -4.73
N ILE A 431 -24.73 8.52 -5.14
CA ILE A 431 -25.02 9.61 -4.19
C ILE A 431 -26.35 9.35 -3.46
N ASP A 432 -27.37 8.90 -4.20
CA ASP A 432 -28.68 8.56 -3.63
C ASP A 432 -28.66 7.26 -2.80
N SER A 433 -27.60 6.45 -2.90
CA SER A 433 -27.43 5.21 -2.13
C SER A 433 -26.66 5.41 -0.82
N PHE A 434 -26.01 6.56 -0.62
CA PHE A 434 -25.46 6.88 0.69
C PHE A 434 -26.60 7.13 1.66
N HIS A 435 -26.57 6.43 2.79
CA HIS A 435 -27.56 6.67 3.82
C HIS A 435 -27.30 8.07 4.44
N PRO A 436 -28.22 9.06 4.31
CA PRO A 436 -27.94 10.45 4.69
C PRO A 436 -27.57 10.66 6.16
N SER A 437 -27.83 9.67 7.03
CA SER A 437 -27.50 9.74 8.45
C SER A 437 -26.05 9.39 8.78
N GLN A 438 -25.24 8.90 7.84
CA GLN A 438 -23.87 8.46 8.12
C GLN A 438 -22.84 9.59 8.01
N GLY A 439 -23.10 10.63 7.20
CA GLY A 439 -22.19 11.76 7.02
C GLY A 439 -20.89 11.38 6.30
N ASN A 440 -20.86 10.21 5.65
CA ASN A 440 -19.70 9.71 4.90
C ASN A 440 -19.71 10.23 3.46
N GLU A 441 -20.88 10.62 2.94
CA GLU A 441 -21.10 11.20 1.62
C GLU A 441 -20.24 12.45 1.39
N GLY A 442 -20.04 13.26 2.44
CA GLY A 442 -19.23 14.48 2.36
C GLY A 442 -17.78 14.20 1.95
N TYR A 443 -17.20 13.06 2.33
CA TYR A 443 -15.84 12.71 1.94
C TYR A 443 -15.73 12.34 0.46
N TRP A 444 -16.74 11.64 -0.05
CA TRP A 444 -16.83 11.33 -1.47
C TRP A 444 -17.04 12.60 -2.28
N GLU A 445 -17.97 13.46 -1.86
CA GLU A 445 -18.22 14.76 -2.50
C GLU A 445 -16.97 15.63 -2.59
N ILE A 446 -16.18 15.70 -1.52
CA ILE A 446 -14.90 16.43 -1.50
C ILE A 446 -13.94 15.84 -2.55
N LEU A 447 -13.79 14.52 -2.60
CA LEU A 447 -12.92 13.86 -3.59
C LEU A 447 -13.42 14.13 -5.03
N VAL A 448 -14.74 14.03 -5.27
CA VAL A 448 -15.38 14.28 -6.57
C VAL A 448 -15.15 15.73 -7.00
N GLU A 449 -15.43 16.68 -6.12
CA GLU A 449 -15.24 18.11 -6.37
C GLU A 449 -13.76 18.41 -6.65
N ASN A 450 -12.86 17.79 -5.91
CA ASN A 450 -11.43 17.98 -6.07
C ASN A 450 -10.94 17.41 -7.40
N ALA A 451 -11.29 16.17 -7.74
CA ALA A 451 -10.93 15.54 -9.00
C ALA A 451 -11.53 16.26 -10.20
N THR A 452 -12.78 16.72 -10.10
CA THR A 452 -13.48 17.47 -11.15
C THR A 452 -12.80 18.82 -11.39
N SER A 453 -12.55 19.57 -10.31
CA SER A 453 -11.85 20.85 -10.37
C SER A 453 -10.47 20.71 -11.02
N PHE A 454 -9.68 19.72 -10.60
CA PHE A 454 -8.35 19.47 -11.19
C PHE A 454 -8.43 19.04 -12.65
N SER A 455 -9.37 18.15 -12.99
CA SER A 455 -9.57 17.69 -14.37
C SER A 455 -9.96 18.83 -15.30
N ASP A 456 -10.97 19.62 -14.94
CA ASP A 456 -11.46 20.72 -15.78
C ASP A 456 -10.42 21.81 -15.96
N GLN A 457 -9.71 22.16 -14.89
CA GLN A 457 -8.63 23.13 -14.97
C GLN A 457 -7.45 22.57 -15.77
N SER A 458 -7.13 21.29 -15.65
CA SER A 458 -6.06 20.69 -16.45
C SER A 458 -6.43 20.56 -17.93
N LEU A 459 -7.69 20.28 -18.27
CA LEU A 459 -8.14 20.23 -19.66
C LEU A 459 -8.11 21.61 -20.28
N LYS A 460 -8.62 22.63 -19.58
CA LYS A 460 -8.50 24.04 -20.00
C LYS A 460 -7.04 24.45 -20.18
N PHE A 461 -6.20 24.07 -19.23
CA PHE A 461 -4.75 24.31 -19.26
C PHE A 461 -4.09 23.68 -20.50
N ASN A 462 -4.52 22.48 -20.90
CA ASN A 462 -3.93 21.76 -22.04
C ASN A 462 -4.53 22.18 -23.39
N ALA A 463 -5.81 22.56 -23.45
CA ALA A 463 -6.53 22.86 -24.69
C ALA A 463 -6.28 24.29 -25.20
N ASN A 464 -6.14 25.27 -24.29
CA ASN A 464 -5.96 26.67 -24.65
C ASN A 464 -4.73 27.22 -23.93
N TYR A 465 -3.66 27.51 -24.67
CA TYR A 465 -2.41 28.15 -24.20
C TYR A 465 -2.58 29.55 -23.60
N GLN A 466 -3.79 29.99 -23.26
CA GLN A 466 -4.00 31.16 -22.41
C GLN A 466 -3.65 30.80 -20.96
N LEU A 467 -2.36 30.52 -20.75
CA LEU A 467 -1.75 30.40 -19.45
C LEU A 467 -2.03 31.70 -18.69
N ILE A 468 -2.56 31.60 -17.47
CA ILE A 468 -2.49 32.72 -16.54
C ILE A 468 -1.01 33.09 -16.46
N THR A 469 -0.69 34.30 -16.92
CA THR A 469 0.69 34.76 -16.90
C THR A 469 1.01 35.14 -15.47
N LEU A 470 1.72 34.24 -14.78
CA LEU A 470 2.17 34.49 -13.41
C LEU A 470 3.36 35.44 -13.43
N CYS A 471 3.34 36.39 -12.52
CA CYS A 471 4.47 37.26 -12.21
C CYS A 471 4.58 37.35 -10.69
N ASP A 472 5.74 37.05 -10.12
CA ASP A 472 5.96 37.14 -8.68
C ASP A 472 6.28 38.58 -8.23
N ASN A 473 6.59 39.48 -9.18
CA ASN A 473 6.62 40.92 -8.91
C ASN A 473 5.22 41.44 -8.56
N MET A 474 4.97 41.71 -7.29
CA MET A 474 3.69 42.23 -6.78
C MET A 474 3.32 43.62 -7.34
N ASN A 475 4.32 44.34 -7.85
CA ASN A 475 4.14 45.63 -8.52
C ASN A 475 3.99 45.50 -10.05
N CYS A 476 3.79 44.29 -10.57
CA CYS A 476 3.61 44.05 -12.00
C CYS A 476 2.41 44.86 -12.54
N PRO A 477 2.60 45.80 -13.50
CA PRO A 477 1.51 46.59 -14.06
C PRO A 477 0.42 45.72 -14.71
N ALA A 478 0.83 44.57 -15.24
CA ALA A 478 -0.06 43.66 -15.92
C ALA A 478 -0.98 42.85 -14.98
N GLN A 479 -0.63 42.74 -13.70
CA GLN A 479 -1.50 42.14 -12.68
C GLN A 479 -2.69 43.04 -12.29
N ARG A 480 -2.75 44.28 -12.80
CA ARG A 480 -3.85 45.23 -12.57
C ARG A 480 -4.89 45.23 -13.70
N GLY A 481 -5.09 44.08 -14.36
CA GLY A 481 -6.10 43.91 -15.42
C GLY A 481 -5.62 44.24 -16.84
N ALA A 482 -4.31 44.40 -17.06
CA ALA A 482 -3.78 44.53 -18.41
C ALA A 482 -3.47 43.13 -18.98
N VAL A 483 -4.13 42.79 -20.10
CA VAL A 483 -3.90 41.55 -20.84
C VAL A 483 -2.43 41.48 -21.25
N ILE A 484 -1.67 40.55 -20.68
CA ILE A 484 -0.31 40.28 -21.15
C ILE A 484 -0.44 39.53 -22.48
N PRO A 485 0.20 39.98 -23.57
CA PRO A 485 0.24 39.23 -24.81
C PRO A 485 0.76 37.82 -24.55
N THR A 486 -0.01 36.80 -24.93
CA THR A 486 0.32 35.38 -24.79
C THR A 486 1.63 34.98 -25.48
N SER A 487 2.18 35.84 -26.34
CA SER A 487 3.47 35.65 -27.02
C SER A 487 4.69 35.75 -26.11
N ARG A 488 4.57 36.27 -24.88
CA ARG A 488 5.72 36.36 -23.96
C ARG A 488 5.78 35.16 -23.03
N GLN A 489 6.74 34.27 -23.28
CA GLN A 489 7.09 33.21 -22.35
C GLN A 489 7.51 33.81 -21.00
N SER A 490 6.91 33.33 -19.90
CA SER A 490 7.34 33.68 -18.55
C SER A 490 8.80 33.27 -18.35
N ARG A 491 9.54 34.10 -17.63
CA ARG A 491 10.96 33.87 -17.33
C ARG A 491 11.12 33.52 -15.87
N SER A 492 11.99 32.58 -15.55
CA SER A 492 12.37 32.31 -14.16
C SER A 492 13.69 32.96 -13.82
N CYS A 493 13.91 33.24 -12.53
CA CYS A 493 15.22 33.60 -12.05
C CYS A 493 16.20 32.44 -12.29
N SER A 494 17.32 32.69 -12.98
CA SER A 494 18.37 31.68 -13.24
C SER A 494 19.14 31.26 -11.98
N GLY A 495 18.99 31.99 -10.88
CA GLY A 495 19.62 31.68 -9.60
C GLY A 495 18.84 30.63 -8.81
N CYS A 496 17.59 30.93 -8.45
CA CYS A 496 16.78 30.05 -7.61
C CYS A 496 15.76 29.21 -8.38
N HIS A 497 15.40 29.59 -9.62
CA HIS A 497 14.32 29.00 -10.41
C HIS A 497 12.93 28.98 -9.77
N VAL A 498 12.78 29.50 -8.55
CA VAL A 498 11.51 29.52 -7.81
C VAL A 498 10.58 30.61 -8.31
N VAL A 499 11.08 31.83 -8.56
CA VAL A 499 10.24 32.98 -8.94
C VAL A 499 10.11 33.14 -10.46
N LEU A 500 9.00 33.73 -10.88
CA LEU A 500 8.52 33.91 -12.24
C LEU A 500 8.29 35.39 -12.57
N TYR A 501 8.64 35.81 -13.78
CA TYR A 501 8.45 37.16 -14.26
C TYR A 501 7.89 37.17 -15.69
N CYS A 502 6.95 38.07 -15.94
CA CYS A 502 6.45 38.30 -17.30
C CYS A 502 7.42 39.11 -18.18
N SER A 503 8.43 39.75 -17.59
CA SER A 503 9.42 40.56 -18.30
C SER A 503 10.70 40.78 -17.48
N PRO A 504 11.84 41.13 -18.12
CA PRO A 504 13.06 41.55 -17.43
C PRO A 504 12.85 42.79 -16.55
N ALA A 505 11.97 43.70 -16.95
CA ALA A 505 11.64 44.89 -16.17
C ALA A 505 11.00 44.50 -14.82
N CYS A 506 10.03 43.58 -14.84
CA CYS A 506 9.44 43.06 -13.61
C CYS A 506 10.46 42.31 -12.74
N GLN A 507 11.38 41.56 -13.35
CA GLN A 507 12.47 40.91 -12.62
C GLN A 507 13.38 41.94 -11.94
N LYS A 508 13.76 43.02 -12.63
CA LYS A 508 14.64 44.06 -12.09
C LYS A 508 14.01 44.76 -10.89
N ILE A 509 12.76 45.17 -11.00
CA ILE A 509 12.01 45.83 -9.91
C ILE A 509 11.94 44.90 -8.69
N ASP A 510 11.49 43.66 -8.90
CA ASP A 510 11.36 42.71 -7.80
C ASP A 510 12.72 42.31 -7.21
N TRP A 511 13.78 42.29 -8.01
CA TRP A 511 15.16 42.07 -7.55
C TRP A 511 15.61 43.13 -6.56
N GLU A 512 15.40 44.40 -6.91
CA GLU A 512 15.78 45.55 -6.08
C GLU A 512 14.94 45.65 -4.81
N GLU A 513 13.64 45.37 -4.90
CA GLU A 513 12.72 45.48 -3.76
C GLU A 513 12.85 44.33 -2.76
N GLN A 514 13.00 43.08 -3.23
CA GLN A 514 12.76 41.93 -2.35
C GLN A 514 13.48 40.64 -2.76
N HIS A 515 13.45 40.26 -4.03
CA HIS A 515 13.92 38.95 -4.47
C HIS A 515 15.40 38.73 -4.16
N ARG A 516 16.24 39.76 -4.21
CA ARG A 516 17.67 39.63 -3.89
C ARG A 516 17.91 39.03 -2.50
N LEU A 517 17.10 39.39 -1.51
CA LEU A 517 17.20 38.90 -0.13
C LEU A 517 16.73 37.43 -0.01
N GLU A 518 15.72 37.05 -0.81
CA GLU A 518 15.12 35.72 -0.78
C GLU A 518 15.87 34.71 -1.66
N CYS A 519 16.51 35.17 -2.73
CA CYS A 519 17.07 34.34 -3.79
C CYS A 519 18.10 33.35 -3.26
N ARG A 520 18.96 33.79 -2.33
CA ARG A 520 20.04 32.96 -1.78
C ARG A 520 19.50 31.70 -1.12
N SER A 521 18.53 31.84 -0.23
CA SER A 521 18.01 30.68 0.48
C SER A 521 16.97 29.92 -0.39
N ALA A 522 16.29 30.59 -1.34
CA ALA A 522 15.41 29.91 -2.31
C ALA A 522 16.22 28.98 -3.20
N ARG A 523 17.44 29.40 -3.54
CA ARG A 523 18.42 28.60 -4.25
C ARG A 523 18.94 27.43 -3.42
N ALA A 524 19.11 27.59 -2.11
CA ALA A 524 19.47 26.47 -1.23
C ALA A 524 18.36 25.39 -1.25
N GLY A 525 17.10 25.80 -1.02
CA GLY A 525 15.96 24.89 -1.11
C GLY A 525 15.77 24.26 -2.50
N PHE A 526 16.14 24.96 -3.57
CA PHE A 526 16.14 24.41 -4.93
C PHE A 526 17.23 23.34 -5.13
N ARG A 527 18.44 23.54 -4.59
CA ARG A 527 19.54 22.56 -4.70
C ARG A 527 19.26 21.28 -3.90
N ASP A 528 18.66 21.43 -2.72
CA ASP A 528 18.33 20.30 -1.85
C ASP A 528 17.11 19.50 -2.37
N ALA A 529 16.26 20.14 -3.19
CA ALA A 529 15.14 19.50 -3.83
C ALA A 529 15.61 18.60 -4.99
N THR A 530 15.97 17.36 -4.69
CA THR A 530 16.16 16.31 -5.71
C THR A 530 14.87 16.15 -6.55
N ALA A 531 14.83 16.82 -7.70
CA ALA A 531 14.01 16.56 -8.89
C ALA A 531 12.46 16.67 -8.83
N VAL A 532 11.80 16.97 -7.70
CA VAL A 532 10.38 17.42 -7.75
C VAL A 532 10.32 18.91 -7.61
N GLU A 533 10.69 19.53 -8.71
CA GLU A 533 10.45 20.93 -8.96
C GLU A 533 8.94 21.14 -9.08
N CYS A 534 8.40 22.09 -8.32
CA CYS A 534 7.13 22.70 -8.69
C CYS A 534 7.39 23.51 -9.96
N SER A 535 7.42 22.82 -11.10
CA SER A 535 7.66 23.44 -12.40
C SER A 535 6.70 24.61 -12.61
N HIS A 536 7.08 25.56 -13.46
CA HIS A 536 6.22 26.71 -13.79
C HIS A 536 4.81 26.28 -14.20
N ARG A 537 4.74 25.21 -14.99
CA ARG A 537 3.49 24.57 -15.41
C ARG A 537 2.65 24.12 -14.20
N LEU A 538 3.29 23.53 -13.21
CA LEU A 538 2.62 23.03 -12.02
C LEU A 538 2.17 24.17 -11.08
N ARG A 539 2.99 25.23 -10.92
CA ARG A 539 2.59 26.45 -10.20
C ARG A 539 1.34 27.09 -10.82
N GLN A 540 1.33 27.23 -12.15
CA GLN A 540 0.18 27.75 -12.89
C GLN A 540 -1.06 26.89 -12.69
N LEU A 541 -0.92 25.57 -12.80
CA LEU A 541 -2.02 24.64 -12.54
C LEU A 541 -2.57 24.82 -11.12
N TYR A 542 -1.72 24.86 -10.09
CA TYR A 542 -2.17 25.06 -8.71
C TYR A 542 -2.84 26.41 -8.53
N THR A 543 -2.32 27.50 -9.10
CA THR A 543 -2.98 28.81 -9.06
C THR A 543 -4.35 28.79 -9.72
N MET A 544 -4.47 28.15 -10.88
CA MET A 544 -5.77 27.99 -11.55
C MET A 544 -6.76 27.16 -10.72
N VAL A 545 -6.30 26.08 -10.09
CA VAL A 545 -7.14 25.24 -9.25
C VAL A 545 -7.56 25.99 -7.97
N THR A 546 -6.63 26.70 -7.32
CA THR A 546 -6.92 27.53 -6.15
C THR A 546 -7.93 28.62 -6.49
N LEU A 547 -7.75 29.32 -7.62
CA LEU A 547 -8.64 30.37 -8.11
C LEU A 547 -10.03 29.81 -8.44
N HIS A 548 -10.09 28.70 -9.17
CA HIS A 548 -11.34 28.08 -9.57
C HIS A 548 -12.17 27.65 -8.36
N ARG A 549 -11.52 27.00 -7.38
CA ARG A 549 -12.19 26.62 -6.13
C ARG A 549 -12.65 27.83 -5.34
N ALA A 550 -11.84 28.88 -5.27
CA ALA A 550 -12.27 30.14 -4.65
C ALA A 550 -13.57 30.66 -5.27
N ASN A 551 -13.65 30.70 -6.60
CA ASN A 551 -14.84 31.16 -7.32
C ASN A 551 -16.05 30.25 -7.09
N LEU A 552 -15.86 28.93 -7.03
CA LEU A 552 -16.94 28.00 -6.68
C LEU A 552 -17.46 28.24 -5.25
N ILE A 553 -16.56 28.35 -4.28
CA ILE A 553 -16.94 28.51 -2.87
C ILE A 553 -17.56 29.89 -2.63
N TYR A 554 -16.97 30.97 -3.16
CA TYR A 554 -17.57 32.30 -3.06
C TYR A 554 -18.90 32.38 -3.81
N GLY A 555 -19.06 31.71 -4.95
CA GLY A 555 -20.34 31.64 -5.65
C GLY A 555 -21.43 30.94 -4.83
N ARG A 556 -21.12 29.83 -4.14
CA ARG A 556 -22.05 29.18 -3.21
C ARG A 556 -22.34 30.06 -1.99
N TRP A 557 -21.31 30.70 -1.44
CA TRP A 557 -21.46 31.59 -0.30
C TRP A 557 -22.34 32.79 -0.64
N GLU A 558 -22.10 33.47 -1.77
CA GLU A 558 -22.91 34.59 -2.25
C GLU A 558 -24.37 34.19 -2.51
N ALA A 559 -24.62 32.98 -3.03
CA ALA A 559 -25.97 32.44 -3.19
C ALA A 559 -26.71 32.26 -1.85
N ASN A 560 -25.99 31.85 -0.80
CA ASN A 560 -26.53 31.65 0.55
C ASN A 560 -26.39 32.89 1.44
N ALA A 561 -25.78 33.97 0.95
CA ALA A 561 -25.32 35.05 1.80
C ALA A 561 -26.46 35.84 2.46
N ARG A 562 -27.70 35.78 1.95
CA ARG A 562 -28.87 36.36 2.64
C ARG A 562 -29.05 35.80 4.06
N GLU A 563 -28.69 34.54 4.28
CA GLU A 563 -28.77 33.89 5.58
C GLU A 563 -27.57 34.28 6.47
N PHE A 564 -26.38 34.45 5.87
CA PHE A 564 -25.14 34.79 6.58
C PHE A 564 -24.93 36.29 6.85
N TYR A 565 -25.42 37.20 5.99
CA TYR A 565 -25.23 38.65 6.15
C TYR A 565 -25.88 39.18 7.42
N ASN A 566 -26.93 38.52 7.92
CA ASN A 566 -27.56 38.82 9.21
C ASN A 566 -26.61 38.59 10.40
N THR A 567 -25.49 37.89 10.21
CA THR A 567 -24.50 37.62 11.28
C THR A 567 -23.25 38.52 11.21
N GLY A 568 -23.09 39.39 10.20
CA GLY A 568 -21.96 40.34 10.11
C GLY A 568 -20.56 39.73 9.83
N HIS A 569 -20.40 38.40 9.83
CA HIS A 569 -19.08 37.74 9.88
C HIS A 569 -18.72 36.90 8.63
N GLY A 570 -18.74 37.48 7.42
CA GLY A 570 -18.20 36.81 6.23
C GLY A 570 -16.68 36.49 6.33
N PRO A 571 -16.20 35.38 5.74
CA PRO A 571 -14.82 34.92 5.92
C PRO A 571 -13.78 35.84 5.26
N ILE A 572 -12.69 36.11 5.98
CA ILE A 572 -11.56 36.95 5.56
C ILE A 572 -10.48 36.12 4.85
N LEU A 573 -10.23 34.91 5.36
CA LEU A 573 -9.24 33.97 4.88
C LEU A 573 -9.92 32.63 4.64
N MET A 574 -9.86 32.15 3.40
CA MET A 574 -10.30 30.80 3.07
C MET A 574 -9.09 29.89 3.01
N MET A 575 -8.92 29.05 4.03
CA MET A 575 -7.95 27.97 4.00
C MET A 575 -8.55 26.78 3.28
N MET A 576 -8.04 26.44 2.11
CA MET A 576 -8.29 25.13 1.49
C MET A 576 -7.20 24.18 1.96
N ASP A 577 -7.37 23.66 3.18
CA ASP A 577 -6.57 22.56 3.70
C ASP A 577 -7.28 21.25 3.41
N LEU A 578 -6.71 20.46 2.49
CA LEU A 578 -7.26 19.16 2.07
C LEU A 578 -7.34 18.13 3.22
N ARG A 579 -6.61 18.33 4.33
CA ARG A 579 -6.59 17.36 5.44
C ARG A 579 -7.58 17.65 6.56
N ARG A 580 -7.89 18.92 6.83
CA ARG A 580 -8.64 19.29 8.05
C ARG A 580 -10.16 19.13 7.95
N TRP A 581 -10.69 18.90 6.76
CA TRP A 581 -12.12 18.58 6.60
C TRP A 581 -12.45 17.13 6.95
N ALA A 582 -11.49 16.20 6.86
CA ALA A 582 -11.69 14.77 7.07
C ALA A 582 -11.82 14.33 8.54
N ASN A 583 -11.20 15.06 9.48
CA ASN A 583 -11.14 14.69 10.90
C ASN A 583 -11.90 15.67 11.82
N ALA A 584 -12.67 16.61 11.25
CA ALA A 584 -13.62 17.37 12.05
C ALA A 584 -14.82 16.46 12.34
N PRO A 585 -15.19 16.22 13.63
CA PRO A 585 -16.51 15.68 13.96
C PRO A 585 -17.58 16.41 13.16
N ALA A 586 -18.70 15.75 12.83
CA ALA A 586 -19.83 16.36 12.15
C ALA A 586 -20.34 17.59 12.92
N TYR A 587 -19.71 18.74 12.72
CA TYR A 587 -20.14 20.02 13.21
C TYR A 587 -21.16 20.50 12.20
N THR A 588 -22.42 20.48 12.60
CA THR A 588 -23.51 21.10 11.87
C THR A 588 -23.07 22.49 11.41
N PHE A 589 -23.41 22.87 10.17
CA PHE A 589 -23.15 24.21 9.61
C PHE A 589 -23.58 25.36 10.55
N GLN A 590 -24.43 25.07 11.55
CA GLN A 590 -24.89 25.97 12.61
C GLN A 590 -23.88 26.25 13.74
N THR A 591 -22.82 25.42 13.92
CA THR A 591 -21.82 25.60 15.00
C THR A 591 -20.49 26.20 14.55
N TYR A 592 -20.45 26.78 13.34
CA TYR A 592 -19.37 27.68 12.90
C TYR A 592 -19.77 29.16 12.96
N PRO A 593 -19.93 29.79 14.14
CA PRO A 593 -19.43 31.15 14.27
C PRO A 593 -17.89 31.06 14.25
N TYR A 594 -17.18 32.05 13.73
CA TYR A 594 -15.71 32.12 13.74
C TYR A 594 -14.97 31.34 12.63
N HIS A 595 -15.14 31.79 11.39
CA HIS A 595 -13.98 31.91 10.52
C HIS A 595 -12.97 32.85 11.19
N ARG A 596 -11.81 32.32 11.61
CA ARG A 596 -10.79 33.04 12.39
C ARG A 596 -10.47 34.44 11.83
N LEU A 597 -10.87 35.44 12.59
CA LEU A 597 -10.03 36.61 12.86
C LEU A 597 -8.91 36.17 13.81
N VAL A 598 -7.67 36.58 13.54
CA VAL A 598 -6.80 36.92 14.67
C VAL A 598 -7.01 38.41 14.92
N SER A 599 -7.63 38.73 16.05
CA SER A 599 -7.15 39.72 17.02
C SER A 599 -8.02 39.66 18.29
N PRO A 600 -7.52 40.04 19.47
CA PRO A 600 -6.48 39.41 20.28
C PRO A 600 -7.06 38.76 21.56
N MET A 601 -6.23 37.95 22.25
CA MET A 601 -6.39 37.35 23.59
C MET A 601 -6.66 35.82 23.63
N ILE A 602 -5.64 35.12 24.16
CA ILE A 602 -5.66 33.91 25.01
C ILE A 602 -6.44 32.72 24.41
N GLY A 603 -5.85 31.63 23.93
CA GLY A 603 -4.79 30.79 24.44
C GLY A 603 -5.18 29.35 24.05
N GLY A 604 -4.30 28.61 23.36
CA GLY A 604 -4.55 27.20 22.99
C GLY A 604 -4.45 26.87 21.50
N GLY A 605 -3.30 26.32 21.10
CA GLY A 605 -3.20 25.26 20.08
C GLY A 605 -3.48 25.58 18.60
N PHE A 606 -2.58 26.30 17.92
CA PHE A 606 -2.46 26.22 16.45
C PHE A 606 -1.10 25.70 16.01
N ILE A 607 -1.13 24.65 15.19
CA ILE A 607 -0.03 24.22 14.33
C ILE A 607 0.09 25.23 13.17
N ASN A 608 0.71 26.35 13.51
CA ASN A 608 1.71 27.14 12.81
C ASN A 608 1.99 26.86 11.31
N ALA A 609 1.36 27.64 10.42
CA ALA A 609 2.13 28.35 9.37
C ALA A 609 2.69 29.70 9.89
N THR A 610 2.32 30.08 11.12
CA THR A 610 2.75 31.28 11.86
C THR A 610 3.74 30.99 12.99
N GLY A 611 4.35 29.80 13.04
CA GLY A 611 5.38 29.48 14.05
C GLY A 611 6.62 30.33 13.93
N VAL A 612 6.82 30.88 12.74
CA VAL A 612 7.85 31.86 12.41
C VAL A 612 7.44 33.28 12.84
N LEU A 613 6.15 33.57 13.00
CA LEU A 613 5.64 34.91 13.36
C LEU A 613 5.31 35.05 14.86
N LYS A 614 5.20 33.95 15.61
CA LYS A 614 4.94 33.98 17.07
C LYS A 614 6.18 34.04 17.94
N GLN A 615 7.30 33.54 17.44
CA GLN A 615 8.57 33.98 17.98
C GLN A 615 8.72 35.43 17.49
N GLY A 616 9.06 36.40 18.36
CA GLY A 616 9.01 37.82 18.03
C GLY A 616 9.77 38.21 16.74
N PRO A 617 9.78 39.49 16.33
CA PRO A 617 10.37 39.96 15.05
C PRO A 617 11.82 39.52 14.74
N ASN A 618 12.50 38.85 15.68
CA ASN A 618 13.86 38.31 15.57
C ASN A 618 13.92 36.77 15.38
N SER A 619 12.80 36.09 15.16
CA SER A 619 12.80 34.66 14.87
C SER A 619 13.02 34.36 13.40
N THR A 620 14.27 34.10 13.08
CA THR A 620 14.70 33.72 11.75
C THR A 620 14.57 32.20 11.58
N ILE A 621 13.35 31.68 11.45
CA ILE A 621 13.18 30.48 10.62
C ILE A 621 12.90 30.99 9.21
N GLY A 622 13.97 31.33 8.49
CA GLY A 622 13.92 31.94 7.16
C GLY A 622 13.38 30.98 6.12
N HIS A 623 12.06 30.90 5.96
CA HIS A 623 11.44 30.19 4.84
C HIS A 623 11.24 31.12 3.64
N HIS A 624 11.43 30.60 2.43
CA HIS A 624 11.22 31.35 1.20
C HIS A 624 9.76 31.76 1.02
N GLY A 625 9.55 33.04 0.71
CA GLY A 625 8.25 33.60 0.43
C GLY A 625 7.51 34.20 1.63
N ASP A 626 8.04 34.10 2.87
CA ASP A 626 7.39 34.72 4.04
C ASP A 626 7.28 36.24 3.88
N GLY A 627 8.31 36.89 3.32
CA GLY A 627 8.24 38.30 2.96
C GLY A 627 7.15 38.60 1.92
N ARG A 628 6.98 37.73 0.91
CA ARG A 628 5.98 37.93 -0.16
C ARG A 628 4.56 37.71 0.34
N VAL A 629 4.36 36.69 1.17
CA VAL A 629 3.11 36.44 1.88
C VAL A 629 2.75 37.64 2.76
N GLY A 630 3.72 38.14 3.53
CA GLY A 630 3.56 39.34 4.34
C GLY A 630 3.16 40.57 3.51
N LYS A 631 3.82 40.80 2.36
CA LYS A 631 3.49 41.92 1.46
C LYS A 631 2.10 41.77 0.84
N ILE A 632 1.70 40.58 0.37
CA ILE A 632 0.33 40.32 -0.10
C ILE A 632 -0.71 40.68 0.97
N TRP A 633 -0.43 40.31 2.22
CA TRP A 633 -1.32 40.60 3.35
C TRP A 633 -1.39 42.10 3.68
N GLN A 634 -0.25 42.78 3.75
CA GLN A 634 -0.18 44.23 3.97
C GLN A 634 -0.88 45.02 2.86
N GLU A 635 -0.68 44.62 1.60
CA GLU A 635 -1.38 45.23 0.47
C GLU A 635 -2.88 44.96 0.50
N HIS A 636 -3.31 43.77 0.92
CA HIS A 636 -4.73 43.48 1.10
C HIS A 636 -5.34 44.45 2.13
N ILE A 637 -4.72 44.62 3.29
CA ILE A 637 -5.20 45.53 4.34
C ILE A 637 -5.21 46.98 3.85
N SER A 638 -4.09 47.48 3.31
CA SER A 638 -3.97 48.88 2.88
C SER A 638 -4.91 49.25 1.73
N GLN A 639 -5.30 48.28 0.90
CA GLN A 639 -6.28 48.49 -0.17
C GLN A 639 -7.73 48.42 0.34
N GLY A 640 -7.96 48.37 1.65
CA GLY A 640 -9.28 48.28 2.27
C GLY A 640 -9.85 46.86 2.33
N GLY A 641 -9.03 45.87 1.99
CA GLY A 641 -9.29 44.44 2.17
C GLY A 641 -10.71 44.00 1.78
N ARG A 642 -11.37 43.30 2.71
CA ARG A 642 -12.73 42.80 2.54
C ARG A 642 -13.74 43.88 2.19
N ALA A 643 -13.61 45.10 2.74
CA ALA A 643 -14.55 46.19 2.52
C ALA A 643 -14.56 46.67 1.07
N LYS A 644 -13.46 46.49 0.33
CA LYS A 644 -13.40 46.73 -1.12
C LYS A 644 -13.57 45.47 -1.98
N GLY A 645 -14.10 44.39 -1.39
CA GLY A 645 -14.32 43.13 -2.08
C GLY A 645 -13.07 42.27 -2.27
N LEU A 646 -11.88 42.69 -1.80
CA LEU A 646 -10.67 41.87 -1.93
C LEU A 646 -10.77 40.62 -1.06
N ARG A 647 -10.14 39.53 -1.52
CA ARG A 647 -10.08 38.24 -0.81
C ARG A 647 -8.67 37.68 -0.82
N ILE A 648 -8.33 36.93 0.23
CA ILE A 648 -7.13 36.09 0.28
C ILE A 648 -7.58 34.63 0.36
N VAL A 649 -7.00 33.80 -0.51
CA VAL A 649 -7.28 32.37 -0.55
C VAL A 649 -5.99 31.60 -0.48
N GLU A 650 -5.97 30.56 0.34
CA GLU A 650 -4.82 29.65 0.47
C GLU A 650 -5.20 28.27 -0.07
N GLY A 651 -4.32 27.68 -0.87
CA GLY A 651 -4.35 26.30 -1.32
C GLY A 651 -3.12 25.56 -0.82
N LEU A 652 -3.34 24.40 -0.19
CA LEU A 652 -2.28 23.49 0.24
C LEU A 652 -2.33 22.21 -0.59
N TYR A 653 -1.28 21.96 -1.37
CA TYR A 653 -1.19 20.81 -2.25
C TYR A 653 -0.03 19.93 -1.81
N ARG A 654 -0.33 18.76 -1.26
CA ARG A 654 0.72 17.82 -0.87
C ARG A 654 1.24 17.07 -2.10
N ILE A 655 2.57 16.99 -2.19
CA ILE A 655 3.28 16.28 -3.24
C ILE A 655 4.33 15.42 -2.53
N GLY A 656 3.97 14.21 -2.12
CA GLY A 656 4.82 13.35 -1.31
C GLY A 656 5.12 13.96 0.07
N ASP A 657 6.40 14.09 0.39
CA ASP A 657 6.93 14.69 1.63
C ASP A 657 6.86 16.22 1.65
N LYS A 658 6.49 16.85 0.52
CA LYS A 658 6.44 18.31 0.37
C LYS A 658 4.99 18.79 0.32
N VAL A 659 4.80 20.04 0.72
CA VAL A 659 3.54 20.76 0.57
C VAL A 659 3.79 22.00 -0.27
N VAL A 660 3.07 22.13 -1.37
CA VAL A 660 3.00 23.37 -2.13
C VAL A 660 1.92 24.24 -1.51
N PHE A 661 2.35 25.29 -0.86
CA PHE A 661 1.48 26.36 -0.39
C PHE A 661 1.30 27.36 -1.52
N ASN A 662 0.04 27.71 -1.79
CA ASN A 662 -0.32 28.71 -2.77
C ASN A 662 -1.25 29.74 -2.14
N MET A 663 -0.88 31.01 -2.16
CA MET A 663 -1.69 32.11 -1.66
C MET A 663 -2.08 33.00 -2.83
N LEU A 664 -3.38 33.23 -2.99
CA LEU A 664 -3.94 34.12 -3.99
C LEU A 664 -4.57 35.34 -3.33
N LYS A 665 -4.31 36.51 -3.90
CA LYS A 665 -5.07 37.73 -3.67
C LYS A 665 -6.02 37.90 -4.83
N LEU A 666 -7.30 38.01 -4.54
CA LEU A 666 -8.37 38.06 -5.52
C LEU A 666 -9.15 39.38 -5.42
N ARG A 667 -9.68 39.85 -6.55
CA ARG A 667 -10.67 40.94 -6.59
C ARG A 667 -11.93 40.50 -7.35
N PRO A 668 -13.11 41.07 -7.06
CA PRO A 668 -14.30 40.81 -7.86
C PRO A 668 -14.09 41.33 -9.29
N SER A 669 -14.46 40.54 -10.31
CA SER A 669 -14.40 40.94 -11.72
C SER A 669 -15.34 42.11 -12.01
N THR A 670 -16.47 42.18 -11.30
CA THR A 670 -17.44 43.27 -11.37
C THR A 670 -17.38 44.14 -10.11
N PRO A 671 -17.35 45.48 -10.24
CA PRO A 671 -17.39 46.37 -9.09
C PRO A 671 -18.63 46.12 -8.21
N PHE A 672 -18.42 46.11 -6.89
CA PHE A 672 -19.49 45.95 -5.91
C PHE A 672 -20.55 47.05 -6.09
N GLY A 673 -21.82 46.65 -6.32
CA GLY A 673 -22.96 47.57 -6.43
C GLY A 673 -23.50 47.83 -7.85
N GLN A 674 -22.89 47.30 -8.91
CA GLN A 674 -23.37 47.55 -10.29
C GLN A 674 -24.27 46.45 -10.89
N THR A 675 -24.36 45.25 -10.30
CA THR A 675 -25.19 44.16 -10.84
C THR A 675 -26.01 43.47 -9.76
N ARG A 676 -27.33 43.30 -9.97
CA ARG A 676 -28.23 42.52 -9.07
C ARG A 676 -27.99 41.01 -9.10
N ASN A 677 -27.14 40.51 -10.01
CA ASN A 677 -26.76 39.10 -10.07
C ASN A 677 -25.55 38.84 -9.16
N TYR A 678 -25.80 38.12 -8.06
CA TYR A 678 -24.86 37.75 -6.99
C TYR A 678 -23.84 36.66 -7.39
N ARG A 679 -23.42 36.59 -8.65
CA ARG A 679 -22.30 35.73 -9.06
C ARG A 679 -21.15 36.62 -9.47
N SER A 680 -20.40 37.08 -8.48
CA SER A 680 -19.16 37.80 -8.73
C SER A 680 -18.06 36.77 -8.96
N ASP A 681 -17.66 36.54 -10.21
CA ASP A 681 -16.41 35.83 -10.47
C ASP A 681 -15.26 36.68 -9.91
N TYR A 682 -14.26 36.05 -9.29
CA TYR A 682 -13.06 36.76 -8.86
C TYR A 682 -11.92 36.58 -9.87
N GLU A 683 -11.15 37.64 -10.05
CA GLU A 683 -9.93 37.67 -10.83
C GLU A 683 -8.71 37.62 -9.91
N LEU A 684 -7.64 37.00 -10.42
CA LEU A 684 -6.37 36.93 -9.74
C LEU A 684 -5.65 38.30 -9.79
N VAL A 685 -5.38 38.88 -8.63
CA VAL A 685 -4.55 40.09 -8.49
C VAL A 685 -3.09 39.73 -8.30
N ALA A 686 -2.80 38.83 -7.35
CA ALA A 686 -1.45 38.38 -7.08
C ALA A 686 -1.47 36.93 -6.61
N SER A 687 -0.39 36.21 -6.86
CA SER A 687 -0.20 34.84 -6.36
C SER A 687 1.21 34.68 -5.82
N VAL A 688 1.34 33.99 -4.70
CA VAL A 688 2.62 33.50 -4.18
C VAL A 688 2.51 32.01 -4.00
N THR A 689 3.44 31.28 -4.61
CA THR A 689 3.54 29.82 -4.45
C THR A 689 4.88 29.49 -3.85
N ARG A 690 4.89 28.63 -2.83
CA ARG A 690 6.11 28.09 -2.23
C ARG A 690 5.98 26.61 -1.99
N THR A 691 7.11 25.92 -2.02
CA THR A 691 7.19 24.52 -1.59
C THR A 691 7.86 24.50 -0.23
N VAL A 692 7.16 23.92 0.75
CA VAL A 692 7.71 23.66 2.08
C VAL A 692 7.83 22.15 2.27
N HIS A 693 8.82 21.71 3.05
CA HIS A 693 8.77 20.33 3.55
C HIS A 693 7.54 20.21 4.43
N SER A 694 6.78 19.11 4.28
CA SER A 694 5.77 18.77 5.26
C SER A 694 6.50 18.70 6.60
N PRO A 695 6.06 19.41 7.65
CA PRO A 695 6.47 19.03 8.97
C PRO A 695 6.14 17.54 9.09
N GLU A 696 7.11 16.71 9.46
CA GLU A 696 6.80 15.36 9.88
C GLU A 696 5.73 15.51 10.98
N PRO A 697 4.64 14.73 10.94
CA PRO A 697 3.73 14.72 12.07
C PRO A 697 4.59 14.48 13.30
N PRO A 698 4.44 15.27 14.39
CA PRO A 698 5.23 15.06 15.58
C PRO A 698 5.07 13.58 15.93
N TYR A 699 6.16 12.83 15.81
CA TYR A 699 6.15 11.40 16.11
C TYR A 699 5.61 11.31 17.53
N GLU A 700 4.43 10.74 17.72
CA GLU A 700 3.96 10.41 19.05
C GLU A 700 5.05 9.50 19.61
N GLN A 701 5.92 10.06 20.45
CA GLN A 701 6.86 9.25 21.19
C GLN A 701 5.96 8.24 21.91
N PRO A 702 6.19 6.92 21.71
CA PRO A 702 5.40 5.92 22.41
C PRO A 702 5.42 6.34 23.87
N SER A 703 4.23 6.59 24.41
CA SER A 703 4.09 7.00 25.80
C SER A 703 4.94 6.02 26.58
N LYS A 704 5.93 6.55 27.33
CA LYS A 704 6.66 5.74 28.28
C LYS A 704 5.60 5.22 29.24
N GLN A 705 5.07 4.03 28.96
CA GLN A 705 4.31 3.27 29.93
C GLN A 705 5.28 3.07 31.08
N GLY A 706 5.00 3.74 32.19
CA GLY A 706 5.78 3.62 33.40
C GLY A 706 5.89 2.15 33.78
N THR A 707 7.12 1.73 34.05
CA THR A 707 7.44 0.55 34.86
C THR A 707 6.73 0.59 36.20
#